data_AF-A0A094IDC3-F1
#
_entry.id   AF-A0A094IDC3-F1
#
_cell.length_a   1.000
_cell.length_b   1.000
_cell.length_c   1.000
_cell.angle_alpha   90.00
_cell.angle_beta   90.00
_cell.angle_gamma   90.00
#
_symmetry.space_group_name_H-M   'P 1'
#
loop_
_entity.id
_entity.type
_entity.pdbx_description
1 polymer ?
#
loop_
_entity_poly.entity_id
_entity_poly.type
_entity_poly.pdbx_seq_one_letter_code
_entity_poly.pdbx_strand_id
1 'polypeptide(L)'
;QQEDADLSEPPAPTQGLETHPPPQLLRETQTSTMTNSNRHSMMSLGSMGGGLPRNTAGQQSSQVSTTTLLNALHNTYTSAQPYQLDASTSLVVNTWLTATQVDHEGGVGGVVDAALAARAWEHARRRAEDGCIMLGSLHESSPSVLVPFLSTLPLKMPSSLYTSLNVLRPFTHAVTPQNGSAPLHSALGVTLTLTLDGHLTGAALALSQGGIDTARGLLNVPATAGHRAFDVFYYLLTSASTAAEREFLGLKPPASYALLARSGTYDPPSYLPTADDSAAAEDFRASLKEIGIKGSAHRNLISMLIGILKLGDTLSFNLDGDALEEVCEDIGGLLGLDPELLAAKCSTGERETLVGALYEAVVDWVISKANSAIALEMLRFRNVDNSSDGERTPGTDEDNGDTVCITVLEVPGVALGKAAAMRGVFDDTQGINAEMKEDGVDVVAAGSSVLREMENAVSEVGPDLGIMAGPAGRDREHARDRREAILEKVGREGEEDGFLKTIVFPVDGEGVNLGRTGRLDLATVLGSSRVWYHLSLHPVDDTPASLVSLPSTTSAWSAGTVSRQLRAWRLPEWANRRTKNLDFTADFDHDEFAVRYASLGCKDGRDGVESWVMERGWTNGEVVVGRERVWMREGAWWEAESMFDLTPGQAAGGGGEYGVLGDLLGAGGFDSGYLAGGHNASGFFNAAPSELHHQDSREGFLQPGDGAPRAKSVFGAQSKAPTRAAQGAGDYGLGFKGDNMQGHVYYNNELGE
;
A
#
# COMPACT_ATOMS: atom_id res chain seq x y z
N GLN A 1 40.75 61.22 -14.64
CA GLN A 1 41.23 60.11 -15.49
C GLN A 1 40.26 58.95 -15.29
N GLN A 2 39.19 58.79 -16.08
CA GLN A 2 38.93 59.28 -17.45
C GLN A 2 40.02 58.84 -18.45
N GLU A 3 39.71 58.35 -19.65
CA GLU A 3 38.40 58.23 -20.32
C GLU A 3 38.42 57.09 -21.36
N ASP A 4 37.43 57.10 -22.26
CA ASP A 4 37.22 56.30 -23.48
C ASP A 4 38.50 56.08 -24.36
N ALA A 5 38.54 55.23 -25.40
CA ALA A 5 37.53 55.04 -26.44
C ALA A 5 37.69 53.77 -27.33
N ASP A 6 37.06 53.81 -28.51
CA ASP A 6 36.52 52.69 -29.32
C ASP A 6 37.12 52.64 -30.77
N LEU A 7 36.67 51.66 -31.57
CA LEU A 7 36.82 51.49 -33.05
C LEU A 7 38.21 51.05 -33.57
N SER A 8 38.34 49.93 -34.31
CA SER A 8 38.05 49.92 -35.76
C SER A 8 38.18 48.52 -36.43
N GLU A 9 37.40 48.32 -37.50
CA GLU A 9 37.45 47.24 -38.52
C GLU A 9 37.91 47.87 -39.89
N PRO A 10 38.01 47.17 -41.05
CA PRO A 10 37.95 45.73 -41.40
C PRO A 10 39.31 45.33 -42.11
N PRO A 11 39.47 44.60 -43.24
CA PRO A 11 38.63 43.66 -44.03
C PRO A 11 39.32 42.34 -44.48
N ALA A 12 38.62 41.54 -45.32
CA ALA A 12 39.15 40.42 -46.12
C ALA A 12 39.50 40.84 -47.57
N PRO A 13 40.17 39.97 -48.38
CA PRO A 13 39.48 39.44 -49.57
C PRO A 13 39.92 38.05 -50.12
N THR A 14 39.07 37.46 -50.97
CA THR A 14 39.34 36.53 -52.13
C THR A 14 40.33 35.36 -51.98
N GLN A 15 39.88 34.10 -51.99
CA GLN A 15 39.54 33.25 -53.17
C GLN A 15 40.73 32.62 -53.93
N GLY A 16 40.63 31.30 -54.17
CA GLY A 16 41.46 30.53 -55.12
C GLY A 16 41.00 29.07 -55.23
N LEU A 17 40.54 28.66 -56.43
CA LEU A 17 40.45 27.26 -56.84
C LEU A 17 41.86 26.80 -57.33
N GLU A 18 42.17 25.56 -57.71
CA GLU A 18 41.38 24.44 -58.23
C GLU A 18 42.21 23.14 -58.21
N THR A 19 41.58 21.95 -58.26
CA THR A 19 41.93 20.77 -59.10
C THR A 19 41.39 19.43 -58.57
N HIS A 20 40.90 18.57 -59.47
CA HIS A 20 40.64 17.14 -59.30
C HIS A 20 41.39 16.38 -60.41
N PRO A 21 41.83 15.11 -60.20
CA PRO A 21 41.03 13.97 -60.73
C PRO A 21 41.08 12.67 -59.89
N PRO A 22 40.20 11.68 -60.16
CA PRO A 22 40.20 10.29 -59.63
C PRO A 22 40.86 9.32 -60.67
N PRO A 23 40.68 7.96 -60.71
CA PRO A 23 39.96 7.02 -59.82
C PRO A 23 40.66 5.64 -59.52
N GLN A 24 40.09 4.84 -58.59
CA GLN A 24 40.12 3.34 -58.54
C GLN A 24 41.52 2.65 -58.38
N LEU A 25 41.76 1.33 -58.16
CA LEU A 25 41.05 0.09 -57.70
C LEU A 25 42.16 -0.82 -57.05
N LEU A 26 42.16 -2.15 -56.75
CA LEU A 26 41.32 -3.36 -56.95
C LEU A 26 41.82 -4.48 -55.96
N ARG A 27 40.93 -5.31 -55.36
CA ARG A 27 41.23 -6.65 -54.73
C ARG A 27 42.17 -6.70 -53.50
N GLU A 28 42.21 -7.72 -52.60
CA GLU A 28 41.40 -8.88 -52.14
C GLU A 28 41.91 -9.19 -50.68
N THR A 29 41.28 -9.86 -49.70
CA THR A 29 40.66 -11.22 -49.63
C THR A 29 39.79 -11.44 -48.37
N GLN A 30 38.79 -12.33 -48.52
CA GLN A 30 38.26 -13.32 -47.56
C GLN A 30 37.82 -12.95 -46.12
N THR A 31 36.51 -13.10 -45.87
CA THR A 31 35.96 -13.86 -44.73
C THR A 31 34.81 -14.75 -45.22
N SER A 32 34.67 -15.96 -44.67
CA SER A 32 33.76 -16.99 -45.19
C SER A 32 32.31 -16.87 -44.70
N THR A 33 31.36 -17.22 -45.56
CA THR A 33 29.94 -17.39 -45.21
C THR A 33 29.58 -18.86 -45.00
N MET A 34 28.61 -19.12 -44.14
CA MET A 34 27.61 -20.16 -44.37
C MET A 34 26.24 -19.63 -43.96
N THR A 35 25.25 -19.91 -44.78
CA THR A 35 23.86 -19.49 -44.61
C THR A 35 23.00 -20.66 -44.17
N ASN A 36 21.86 -20.37 -43.53
CA ASN A 36 20.68 -21.19 -43.76
C ASN A 36 19.41 -20.32 -43.76
N SER A 37 18.40 -20.74 -44.51
CA SER A 37 17.22 -19.94 -44.81
C SER A 37 16.05 -20.34 -43.91
N ASN A 38 15.26 -19.35 -43.46
CA ASN A 38 13.91 -19.59 -42.97
C ASN A 38 12.90 -18.86 -43.87
N ARG A 39 11.75 -19.50 -44.11
CA ARG A 39 10.73 -19.02 -45.05
C ARG A 39 9.73 -18.09 -44.35
N HIS A 40 9.34 -17.01 -45.02
CA HIS A 40 8.15 -16.27 -44.63
C HIS A 40 6.87 -17.10 -44.88
N SER A 41 5.88 -16.88 -44.03
CA SER A 41 4.46 -17.10 -44.33
C SER A 41 3.69 -15.91 -43.75
N MET A 42 2.63 -15.48 -44.43
CA MET A 42 1.87 -14.28 -44.08
C MET A 42 0.37 -14.58 -43.96
N MET A 43 -0.29 -13.76 -43.15
CA MET A 43 -1.75 -13.66 -42.95
C MET A 43 -2.45 -14.82 -42.20
N SER A 44 -3.55 -14.59 -41.46
CA SER A 44 -4.02 -13.42 -40.67
C SER A 44 -5.34 -13.79 -39.97
N LEU A 45 -5.78 -12.96 -39.02
CA LEU A 45 -7.15 -12.84 -38.48
C LEU A 45 -7.68 -14.00 -37.60
N GLY A 46 -7.64 -13.77 -36.28
CA GLY A 46 -8.87 -13.47 -35.55
C GLY A 46 -9.73 -14.64 -35.04
N SER A 47 -9.50 -15.02 -33.78
CA SER A 47 -10.56 -15.40 -32.85
C SER A 47 -10.14 -15.00 -31.43
N MET A 48 -11.06 -14.47 -30.62
CA MET A 48 -10.78 -14.18 -29.21
C MET A 48 -11.17 -15.36 -28.34
N GLY A 49 -10.24 -15.79 -27.49
CA GLY A 49 -10.44 -16.78 -26.45
C GLY A 49 -9.28 -16.69 -25.47
N GLY A 50 -9.57 -16.43 -24.20
CA GLY A 50 -8.58 -16.13 -23.15
C GLY A 50 -7.78 -17.35 -22.71
N GLY A 51 -6.92 -17.88 -23.57
CA GLY A 51 -5.89 -18.83 -23.17
C GLY A 51 -4.73 -18.09 -22.51
N LEU A 52 -4.52 -18.29 -21.21
CA LEU A 52 -3.32 -17.79 -20.52
C LEU A 52 -2.05 -18.25 -21.27
N PRO A 53 -0.97 -17.44 -21.30
CA PRO A 53 0.30 -17.87 -21.85
C PRO A 53 0.81 -19.08 -21.08
N ARG A 54 0.70 -20.25 -21.70
CA ARG A 54 0.97 -21.56 -21.09
C ARG A 54 2.47 -21.70 -20.77
N ASN A 55 2.86 -21.25 -19.58
CA ASN A 55 4.19 -21.52 -19.03
C ASN A 55 4.48 -23.02 -19.15
N THR A 56 5.58 -23.35 -19.82
CA THR A 56 5.88 -24.74 -20.18
C THR A 56 6.30 -25.52 -18.95
N ALA A 57 5.43 -26.44 -18.50
CA ALA A 57 5.78 -27.47 -17.53
C ALA A 57 7.08 -28.17 -18.02
N GLY A 58 8.14 -28.08 -17.22
CA GLY A 58 9.50 -28.45 -17.64
C GLY A 58 10.58 -27.37 -17.49
N GLN A 59 10.31 -26.21 -16.88
CA GLN A 59 11.40 -25.40 -16.32
C GLN A 59 12.07 -26.15 -15.15
N GLN A 60 13.16 -26.86 -15.46
CA GLN A 60 14.20 -27.09 -14.46
C GLN A 60 14.58 -25.75 -13.84
N SER A 61 14.79 -25.69 -12.52
CA SER A 61 14.99 -24.45 -11.75
C SER A 61 16.33 -23.77 -12.09
N SER A 62 16.37 -23.12 -13.26
CA SER A 62 17.55 -22.43 -13.79
C SER A 62 18.01 -21.37 -12.81
N GLN A 63 19.33 -21.26 -12.60
CA GLN A 63 19.86 -20.33 -11.60
C GLN A 63 19.56 -18.89 -12.01
N VAL A 64 18.65 -18.25 -11.27
CA VAL A 64 18.33 -16.83 -11.46
C VAL A 64 19.60 -16.02 -11.20
N SER A 65 19.95 -15.13 -12.14
CA SER A 65 21.13 -14.27 -12.06
C SER A 65 20.73 -12.82 -12.27
N THR A 66 21.56 -11.88 -11.81
CA THR A 66 21.32 -10.44 -12.05
C THR A 66 21.17 -10.13 -13.53
N THR A 67 21.92 -10.80 -14.41
CA THR A 67 21.78 -10.70 -15.87
C THR A 67 20.51 -11.33 -16.42
N THR A 68 20.02 -12.43 -15.83
CA THR A 68 18.74 -13.04 -16.20
C THR A 68 17.59 -12.08 -15.87
N LEU A 69 17.56 -11.56 -14.64
CA LEU A 69 16.54 -10.62 -14.18
C LEU A 69 16.57 -9.30 -14.94
N LEU A 70 17.75 -8.74 -15.20
CA LEU A 70 17.89 -7.49 -15.96
C LEU A 70 17.35 -7.62 -17.38
N ASN A 71 17.65 -8.73 -18.07
CA ASN A 71 17.13 -8.99 -19.41
C ASN A 71 15.61 -9.22 -19.41
N ALA A 72 15.07 -9.92 -18.40
CA ALA A 72 13.64 -10.12 -18.24
C ALA A 72 12.91 -8.80 -17.98
N LEU A 73 13.37 -8.01 -17.01
CA LEU A 73 12.78 -6.74 -16.62
C LEU A 73 12.86 -5.67 -17.72
N HIS A 74 13.90 -5.69 -18.56
CA HIS A 74 13.94 -4.83 -19.75
C HIS A 74 12.81 -5.16 -20.73
N ASN A 75 12.54 -6.45 -20.94
CA ASN A 75 11.48 -6.90 -21.83
C ASN A 75 10.08 -6.65 -21.26
N THR A 76 9.87 -6.84 -19.95
CA THR A 76 8.57 -6.54 -19.32
C THR A 76 8.32 -5.05 -19.18
N TYR A 77 9.33 -4.24 -18.87
CA TYR A 77 9.25 -2.77 -18.91
C TYR A 77 8.87 -2.25 -20.30
N THR A 78 9.56 -2.70 -21.36
CA THR A 78 9.27 -2.27 -22.74
C THR A 78 7.94 -2.77 -23.29
N SER A 79 7.29 -3.72 -22.63
CA SER A 79 5.92 -4.18 -22.93
C SER A 79 4.86 -3.73 -21.92
N ALA A 80 5.22 -2.91 -20.92
CA ALA A 80 4.36 -2.48 -19.82
C ALA A 80 3.67 -3.65 -19.08
N GLN A 81 4.45 -4.65 -18.68
CA GLN A 81 3.99 -5.85 -17.98
C GLN A 81 4.72 -6.06 -16.63
N PRO A 82 4.08 -6.71 -15.65
CA PRO A 82 4.75 -7.19 -14.45
C PRO A 82 5.67 -8.38 -14.76
N TYR A 83 6.64 -8.62 -13.89
CA TYR A 83 7.50 -9.81 -13.90
C TYR A 83 7.34 -10.57 -12.59
N GLN A 84 6.77 -11.77 -12.66
CA GLN A 84 6.67 -12.68 -11.51
C GLN A 84 8.06 -13.26 -11.18
N LEU A 85 8.51 -13.10 -9.94
CA LEU A 85 9.82 -13.58 -9.44
C LEU A 85 9.71 -14.95 -8.77
N ASP A 86 8.66 -15.15 -7.98
CA ASP A 86 8.23 -16.40 -7.35
C ASP A 86 6.69 -16.37 -7.17
N ALA A 87 6.06 -17.32 -6.49
CA ALA A 87 4.59 -17.28 -6.34
C ALA A 87 4.11 -16.03 -5.57
N SER A 88 4.84 -15.66 -4.52
CA SER A 88 4.55 -14.57 -3.58
C SER A 88 5.04 -13.19 -4.03
N THR A 89 5.91 -13.12 -5.05
CA THR A 89 6.68 -11.91 -5.38
C THR A 89 6.58 -11.51 -6.84
N SER A 90 6.28 -10.23 -7.08
CA SER A 90 6.26 -9.59 -8.39
C SER A 90 7.16 -8.35 -8.42
N LEU A 91 7.77 -8.11 -9.58
CA LEU A 91 8.60 -6.95 -9.88
C LEU A 91 7.96 -6.13 -11.01
N VAL A 92 7.85 -4.83 -10.82
CA VAL A 92 7.43 -3.88 -11.87
C VAL A 92 8.50 -2.80 -12.07
N VAL A 93 8.50 -2.17 -13.25
CA VAL A 93 9.41 -1.07 -13.56
C VAL A 93 8.57 0.14 -13.93
N ASN A 94 8.57 1.15 -13.06
CA ASN A 94 7.74 2.34 -13.23
C ASN A 94 8.58 3.63 -13.19
N THR A 95 8.02 4.66 -13.80
CA THR A 95 8.45 6.06 -13.74
C THR A 95 7.23 6.92 -13.46
N TRP A 96 7.41 8.17 -13.03
CA TRP A 96 6.31 9.14 -13.00
C TRP A 96 5.58 9.21 -14.38
N LEU A 97 6.33 9.10 -15.48
CA LEU A 97 5.80 9.23 -16.84
C LEU A 97 4.90 8.05 -17.20
N THR A 98 5.31 6.81 -16.90
CA THR A 98 4.44 5.62 -17.08
C THR A 98 3.25 5.65 -16.13
N ALA A 99 3.36 6.26 -14.94
CA ALA A 99 2.23 6.42 -14.03
C ALA A 99 1.20 7.46 -14.50
N THR A 100 1.62 8.52 -15.22
CA THR A 100 0.70 9.52 -15.81
C THR A 100 0.00 9.09 -17.09
N GLN A 101 0.36 7.93 -17.66
CA GLN A 101 -0.20 7.43 -18.92
C GLN A 101 -1.39 6.51 -18.66
N VAL A 102 -2.30 6.42 -19.63
CA VAL A 102 -3.32 5.37 -19.68
C VAL A 102 -2.67 4.11 -20.25
N ASP A 103 -2.84 2.96 -19.59
CA ASP A 103 -2.34 1.68 -20.06
C ASP A 103 -3.23 1.05 -21.17
N HIS A 104 -2.94 -0.20 -21.54
CA HIS A 104 -3.68 -0.91 -22.59
C HIS A 104 -5.05 -1.45 -22.16
N GLU A 105 -5.34 -1.51 -20.86
CA GLU A 105 -6.62 -1.96 -20.29
C GLU A 105 -7.51 -0.78 -19.85
N GLY A 106 -6.95 0.43 -19.80
CA GLY A 106 -7.64 1.68 -19.46
C GLY A 106 -7.30 2.21 -18.05
N GLY A 107 -6.38 1.55 -17.34
CA GLY A 107 -5.89 1.96 -16.04
C GLY A 107 -4.93 3.16 -16.12
N VAL A 108 -4.72 3.82 -14.98
CA VAL A 108 -3.78 4.95 -14.80
C VAL A 108 -3.10 4.77 -13.44
N GLY A 109 -1.81 5.12 -13.35
CA GLY A 109 -0.99 4.95 -12.15
C GLY A 109 0.24 4.06 -12.35
N GLY A 110 0.35 3.38 -13.50
CA GLY A 110 1.52 2.61 -13.90
C GLY A 110 1.30 1.10 -13.81
N VAL A 111 2.36 0.34 -14.12
CA VAL A 111 2.29 -1.13 -14.20
C VAL A 111 2.17 -1.72 -12.79
N VAL A 112 1.17 -2.57 -12.59
CA VAL A 112 0.88 -3.33 -11.36
C VAL A 112 0.62 -4.81 -11.70
N ASP A 113 0.62 -5.70 -10.70
CA ASP A 113 0.42 -7.15 -10.91
C ASP A 113 -0.97 -7.60 -10.39
N ALA A 114 -1.94 -7.66 -11.31
CA ALA A 114 -3.28 -8.16 -11.03
C ALA A 114 -3.32 -9.66 -10.71
N ALA A 115 -2.37 -10.46 -11.22
CA ALA A 115 -2.30 -11.88 -10.90
C ALA A 115 -1.81 -12.11 -9.46
N LEU A 116 -0.90 -11.27 -8.95
CA LEU A 116 -0.54 -11.25 -7.53
C LEU A 116 -1.75 -10.86 -6.65
N ALA A 117 -2.49 -9.81 -7.04
CA ALA A 117 -3.68 -9.36 -6.32
C ALA A 117 -4.76 -10.45 -6.26
N ALA A 118 -5.00 -11.15 -7.37
CA ALA A 118 -5.92 -12.28 -7.44
C ALA A 118 -5.46 -13.46 -6.57
N ARG A 119 -4.17 -13.86 -6.63
CA ARG A 119 -3.64 -14.93 -5.75
C ARG A 119 -3.82 -14.60 -4.27
N ALA A 120 -3.45 -13.39 -3.84
CA ALA A 120 -3.58 -12.99 -2.44
C ALA A 120 -5.05 -12.99 -1.95
N TRP A 121 -6.01 -12.61 -2.80
CA TRP A 121 -7.44 -12.72 -2.50
C TRP A 121 -7.95 -14.16 -2.45
N GLU A 122 -7.51 -15.00 -3.40
CA GLU A 122 -7.89 -16.42 -3.43
C GLU A 122 -7.36 -17.17 -2.20
N HIS A 123 -6.10 -16.93 -1.80
CA HIS A 123 -5.54 -17.50 -0.57
C HIS A 123 -6.33 -17.06 0.66
N ALA A 124 -6.51 -15.76 0.88
CA ALA A 124 -7.22 -15.25 2.05
C ALA A 124 -8.60 -15.92 2.24
N ARG A 125 -9.41 -15.98 1.16
CA ARG A 125 -10.76 -16.56 1.24
C ARG A 125 -10.78 -18.10 1.31
N ARG A 126 -9.88 -18.80 0.59
CA ARG A 126 -9.86 -20.28 0.53
C ARG A 126 -9.09 -20.93 1.70
N ARG A 127 -8.06 -20.26 2.24
CA ARG A 127 -7.29 -20.68 3.41
C ARG A 127 -7.82 -20.15 4.74
N ALA A 128 -8.71 -19.16 4.71
CA ALA A 128 -9.20 -18.47 5.91
C ALA A 128 -8.05 -17.84 6.74
N GLU A 129 -7.07 -17.25 6.06
CA GLU A 129 -5.89 -16.60 6.65
C GLU A 129 -5.82 -15.11 6.31
N ASP A 130 -5.17 -14.32 7.17
CA ASP A 130 -4.92 -12.90 6.91
C ASP A 130 -3.78 -12.71 5.91
N GLY A 131 -3.97 -11.84 4.92
CA GLY A 131 -3.00 -11.48 3.90
C GLY A 131 -2.44 -10.07 4.08
N CYS A 132 -1.16 -9.87 3.76
CA CYS A 132 -0.54 -8.55 3.65
C CYS A 132 0.14 -8.41 2.29
N ILE A 133 -0.23 -7.41 1.49
CA ILE A 133 0.40 -7.13 0.19
C ILE A 133 1.28 -5.90 0.34
N MET A 134 2.60 -6.10 0.46
CA MET A 134 3.56 -5.03 0.65
C MET A 134 4.00 -4.43 -0.70
N LEU A 135 3.63 -3.18 -0.94
CA LEU A 135 4.03 -2.37 -2.10
C LEU A 135 5.33 -1.65 -1.74
N GLY A 136 6.47 -2.12 -2.24
CA GLY A 136 7.80 -1.64 -1.88
C GLY A 136 8.50 -0.88 -3.01
N SER A 137 8.96 0.35 -2.74
CA SER A 137 9.77 1.12 -3.69
C SER A 137 11.26 0.81 -3.58
N LEU A 138 11.91 0.47 -4.70
CA LEU A 138 13.35 0.17 -4.77
C LEU A 138 14.20 1.42 -5.09
N HIS A 139 13.56 2.55 -5.39
CA HIS A 139 14.19 3.81 -5.78
C HIS A 139 13.27 5.01 -5.42
N GLU A 140 13.83 6.17 -5.11
CA GLU A 140 13.08 7.34 -4.62
C GLU A 140 12.19 8.00 -5.70
N SER A 141 12.57 7.86 -6.98
CA SER A 141 11.75 8.28 -8.13
C SER A 141 10.62 7.31 -8.50
N SER A 142 10.48 6.17 -7.81
CA SER A 142 9.34 5.29 -8.03
C SER A 142 8.03 6.00 -7.62
N PRO A 143 7.00 6.03 -8.48
CA PRO A 143 5.70 6.59 -8.12
C PRO A 143 4.97 5.68 -7.10
N SER A 144 4.03 6.25 -6.36
CA SER A 144 3.05 5.46 -5.61
C SER A 144 2.25 4.57 -6.56
N VAL A 145 2.10 3.29 -6.20
CA VAL A 145 1.26 2.32 -6.91
C VAL A 145 0.08 1.84 -6.04
N LEU A 146 -0.20 2.51 -4.92
CA LEU A 146 -1.25 2.09 -3.98
C LEU A 146 -2.65 2.10 -4.61
N VAL A 147 -3.04 3.22 -5.24
CA VAL A 147 -4.34 3.36 -5.92
C VAL A 147 -4.49 2.39 -7.11
N PRO A 148 -3.57 2.29 -8.08
CA PRO A 148 -3.73 1.35 -9.19
C PRO A 148 -3.73 -0.11 -8.73
N PHE A 149 -2.94 -0.48 -7.70
CA PHE A 149 -2.97 -1.83 -7.15
C PHE A 149 -4.30 -2.16 -6.45
N LEU A 150 -4.90 -1.21 -5.72
CA LEU A 150 -6.23 -1.41 -5.14
C LEU A 150 -7.32 -1.68 -6.19
N SER A 151 -7.19 -1.09 -7.39
CA SER A 151 -8.10 -1.36 -8.51
C SER A 151 -7.90 -2.69 -9.24
N THR A 152 -6.82 -3.45 -8.97
CA THR A 152 -6.64 -4.81 -9.54
C THR A 152 -7.15 -5.93 -8.64
N LEU A 153 -7.49 -5.65 -7.38
CA LEU A 153 -8.14 -6.63 -6.51
C LEU A 153 -9.54 -6.99 -7.05
N PRO A 154 -9.96 -8.26 -7.01
CA PRO A 154 -11.28 -8.71 -7.48
C PRO A 154 -12.40 -8.37 -6.48
N LEU A 155 -12.48 -7.10 -6.08
CA LEU A 155 -13.34 -6.59 -5.01
C LEU A 155 -14.08 -5.32 -5.44
N LYS A 156 -15.36 -5.23 -5.09
CA LYS A 156 -16.16 -3.99 -5.27
C LYS A 156 -15.81 -3.00 -4.15
N MET A 157 -14.81 -2.16 -4.38
CA MET A 157 -14.39 -1.12 -3.42
C MET A 157 -15.44 0.01 -3.32
N PRO A 158 -15.70 0.56 -2.11
CA PRO A 158 -16.54 1.75 -1.94
C PRO A 158 -15.86 3.00 -2.54
N SER A 159 -16.63 3.93 -3.10
CA SER A 159 -16.03 5.11 -3.77
C SER A 159 -15.34 6.04 -2.77
N SER A 160 -15.87 6.15 -1.55
CA SER A 160 -15.24 6.93 -0.46
C SER A 160 -13.86 6.43 -0.05
N LEU A 161 -13.44 5.21 -0.40
CA LEU A 161 -12.06 4.76 -0.19
C LEU A 161 -11.09 5.54 -1.10
N TYR A 162 -11.41 5.62 -2.39
CA TYR A 162 -10.61 6.39 -3.35
C TYR A 162 -10.69 7.90 -3.08
N THR A 163 -11.88 8.43 -2.75
CA THR A 163 -12.04 9.82 -2.32
C THR A 163 -11.20 10.13 -1.08
N SER A 164 -11.15 9.21 -0.11
CA SER A 164 -10.31 9.36 1.09
C SER A 164 -8.81 9.34 0.79
N LEU A 165 -8.35 8.45 -0.09
CA LEU A 165 -6.95 8.43 -0.53
C LEU A 165 -6.58 9.72 -1.27
N ASN A 166 -7.48 10.27 -2.09
CA ASN A 166 -7.30 11.57 -2.74
C ASN A 166 -7.24 12.74 -1.73
N VAL A 167 -8.02 12.70 -0.64
CA VAL A 167 -7.91 13.67 0.46
C VAL A 167 -6.58 13.53 1.21
N LEU A 168 -6.15 12.31 1.52
CA LEU A 168 -4.92 12.08 2.31
C LEU A 168 -3.65 12.41 1.55
N ARG A 169 -3.63 12.23 0.23
CA ARG A 169 -2.45 12.45 -0.62
C ARG A 169 -1.76 13.80 -0.37
N PRO A 170 -2.41 14.99 -0.47
CA PRO A 170 -1.73 16.27 -0.21
C PRO A 170 -1.30 16.50 1.25
N PHE A 171 -1.82 15.72 2.21
CA PHE A 171 -1.30 15.75 3.59
C PHE A 171 -0.03 14.93 3.78
N THR A 172 0.18 13.88 2.99
CA THR A 172 1.33 12.96 3.14
C THR A 172 2.37 13.07 2.03
N HIS A 173 2.09 13.80 0.94
CA HIS A 173 2.98 13.96 -0.20
C HIS A 173 3.56 15.37 -0.31
N ALA A 174 4.73 15.48 -0.94
CA ALA A 174 5.37 16.75 -1.31
C ALA A 174 6.12 16.63 -2.65
N VAL A 175 6.29 17.75 -3.34
CA VAL A 175 7.14 17.84 -4.54
C VAL A 175 8.64 17.73 -4.18
N THR A 176 9.37 16.93 -4.95
CA THR A 176 10.84 16.86 -4.96
C THR A 176 11.41 16.92 -6.39
N PRO A 177 12.71 17.20 -6.58
CA PRO A 177 13.34 17.15 -7.90
C PRO A 177 13.30 15.76 -8.53
N GLN A 178 13.32 14.70 -7.71
CA GLN A 178 13.34 13.29 -8.11
C GLN A 178 11.95 12.68 -8.32
N ASN A 179 10.93 13.22 -7.66
CA ASN A 179 9.55 12.71 -7.68
C ASN A 179 8.56 13.86 -7.40
N GLY A 180 7.67 14.14 -8.35
CA GLY A 180 6.72 15.27 -8.30
C GLY A 180 5.54 15.06 -7.34
N SER A 181 5.45 13.91 -6.69
CA SER A 181 4.50 13.64 -5.62
C SER A 181 5.11 12.54 -4.74
N ALA A 182 6.15 12.90 -3.99
CA ALA A 182 6.91 11.99 -3.15
C ALA A 182 6.15 11.70 -1.85
N PRO A 183 5.82 10.43 -1.52
CA PRO A 183 5.21 10.10 -0.23
C PRO A 183 6.21 10.30 0.93
N LEU A 184 5.76 10.95 2.00
CA LEU A 184 6.53 11.26 3.22
C LEU A 184 5.87 10.62 4.45
N HIS A 185 5.52 9.33 4.36
CA HIS A 185 5.06 8.49 5.46
C HIS A 185 5.90 7.22 5.56
N SER A 186 6.09 6.65 6.76
CA SER A 186 6.84 5.40 6.90
C SER A 186 6.13 4.22 6.22
N ALA A 187 4.81 4.12 6.43
CA ALA A 187 3.94 3.23 5.66
C ALA A 187 2.47 3.65 5.78
N LEU A 188 1.68 3.38 4.74
CA LEU A 188 0.22 3.60 4.66
C LEU A 188 -0.47 2.30 4.27
N GLY A 189 -1.37 1.80 5.13
CA GLY A 189 -2.11 0.57 4.93
C GLY A 189 -3.59 0.81 4.62
N VAL A 190 -4.13 -0.04 3.74
CA VAL A 190 -5.56 -0.21 3.48
C VAL A 190 -5.93 -1.63 3.87
N THR A 191 -6.60 -1.79 5.00
CA THR A 191 -7.09 -3.09 5.49
C THR A 191 -8.51 -3.32 4.99
N LEU A 192 -8.73 -4.47 4.35
CA LEU A 192 -9.96 -4.91 3.72
C LEU A 192 -10.45 -6.18 4.41
N THR A 193 -11.60 -6.13 5.09
CA THR A 193 -12.18 -7.28 5.79
C THR A 193 -13.14 -8.01 4.86
N LEU A 194 -12.96 -9.32 4.68
CA LEU A 194 -13.66 -10.18 3.72
C LEU A 194 -14.39 -11.33 4.41
N THR A 195 -15.49 -11.83 3.82
CA THR A 195 -16.00 -13.19 4.11
C THR A 195 -15.15 -14.24 3.37
N LEU A 196 -15.27 -15.51 3.77
CA LEU A 196 -14.64 -16.64 3.06
C LEU A 196 -15.23 -16.87 1.65
N ASP A 197 -16.39 -16.30 1.33
CA ASP A 197 -16.91 -16.24 -0.04
C ASP A 197 -16.18 -15.19 -0.90
N GLY A 198 -15.37 -14.33 -0.29
CA GLY A 198 -14.59 -13.27 -0.93
C GLY A 198 -15.26 -11.89 -0.97
N HIS A 199 -16.41 -11.71 -0.32
CA HIS A 199 -17.15 -10.44 -0.29
C HIS A 199 -16.60 -9.44 0.73
N LEU A 200 -16.46 -8.17 0.34
CA LEU A 200 -15.99 -7.08 1.19
C LEU A 200 -17.04 -6.70 2.25
N THR A 201 -16.69 -6.78 3.53
CA THR A 201 -17.56 -6.41 4.67
C THR A 201 -17.11 -5.14 5.39
N GLY A 202 -15.82 -4.80 5.30
CA GLY A 202 -15.26 -3.58 5.87
C GLY A 202 -14.00 -3.13 5.15
N ALA A 203 -13.68 -1.84 5.23
CA ALA A 203 -12.44 -1.26 4.73
C ALA A 203 -11.99 -0.12 5.67
N ALA A 204 -10.68 0.00 5.90
CA ALA A 204 -10.09 1.01 6.77
C ALA A 204 -8.69 1.45 6.28
N LEU A 205 -8.38 2.73 6.51
CA LEU A 205 -7.10 3.37 6.23
C LEU A 205 -6.33 3.57 7.55
N ALA A 206 -5.04 3.26 7.57
CA ALA A 206 -4.17 3.51 8.72
C ALA A 206 -2.73 3.83 8.30
N LEU A 207 -2.13 4.87 8.89
CA LEU A 207 -0.68 5.04 8.87
C LEU A 207 -0.03 4.04 9.84
N SER A 208 1.24 3.71 9.63
CA SER A 208 2.04 2.96 10.61
C SER A 208 2.43 3.82 11.82
N GLN A 209 2.87 3.18 12.92
CA GLN A 209 3.47 3.86 14.08
C GLN A 209 4.78 4.63 13.77
N GLY A 210 5.26 4.64 12.51
CA GLY A 210 6.25 5.60 12.01
C GLY A 210 5.67 6.97 11.67
N GLY A 211 4.37 7.05 11.37
CA GLY A 211 3.67 8.30 11.08
C GLY A 211 4.13 8.96 9.77
N ILE A 212 4.19 10.28 9.81
CA ILE A 212 4.60 11.16 8.71
C ILE A 212 5.92 11.87 9.00
N ASP A 213 6.74 12.05 7.98
CA ASP A 213 8.03 12.74 8.06
C ASP A 213 7.82 14.27 8.04
N THR A 214 7.36 14.80 9.17
CA THR A 214 7.23 16.25 9.40
C THR A 214 8.58 16.97 9.42
N ALA A 215 9.71 16.25 9.47
CA ALA A 215 11.02 16.85 9.29
C ALA A 215 11.21 17.18 7.81
N ARG A 216 11.21 16.20 6.90
CA ARG A 216 11.38 16.45 5.45
C ARG A 216 10.26 17.32 4.86
N GLY A 217 9.02 17.15 5.33
CA GLY A 217 7.85 17.85 4.78
C GLY A 217 7.56 19.24 5.37
N LEU A 218 8.18 19.64 6.50
CA LEU A 218 8.00 20.97 7.10
C LEU A 218 9.30 21.53 7.72
N LEU A 219 9.78 20.91 8.81
CA LEU A 219 10.80 21.52 9.67
C LEU A 219 12.20 21.58 9.03
N ASN A 220 12.45 20.73 8.04
CA ASN A 220 13.75 20.51 7.40
C ASN A 220 13.66 20.38 5.88
N VAL A 221 12.70 21.05 5.23
CA VAL A 221 12.63 21.17 3.76
C VAL A 221 13.99 21.68 3.21
N PRO A 222 14.61 20.99 2.23
CA PRO A 222 15.90 21.41 1.68
C PRO A 222 15.86 22.82 1.09
N ALA A 223 16.92 23.60 1.32
CA ALA A 223 17.08 24.96 0.79
C ALA A 223 17.53 24.99 -0.69
N THR A 224 17.12 23.97 -1.46
CA THR A 224 17.45 23.77 -2.87
C THR A 224 16.17 23.81 -3.71
N ALA A 225 16.24 24.45 -4.87
CA ALA A 225 15.10 24.58 -5.77
C ALA A 225 14.56 23.21 -6.22
N GLY A 226 13.25 23.12 -6.41
CA GLY A 226 12.54 21.89 -6.77
C GLY A 226 12.04 21.04 -5.60
N HIS A 227 12.25 21.46 -4.35
CA HIS A 227 11.61 20.87 -3.16
C HIS A 227 10.45 21.73 -2.67
N ARG A 228 9.37 21.12 -2.20
CA ARG A 228 8.28 21.77 -1.46
C ARG A 228 8.15 21.21 -0.04
N ALA A 229 7.37 21.90 0.78
CA ALA A 229 6.66 21.30 1.93
C ALA A 229 5.50 20.41 1.45
N PHE A 230 4.69 19.85 2.36
CA PHE A 230 3.48 19.09 1.98
C PHE A 230 2.53 19.88 1.08
N ASP A 231 1.97 19.22 0.06
CA ASP A 231 1.22 19.87 -1.03
C ASP A 231 -0.05 20.60 -0.53
N VAL A 232 -0.67 20.15 0.57
CA VAL A 232 -1.87 20.77 1.18
C VAL A 232 -1.70 22.25 1.52
N PHE A 233 -0.49 22.68 1.89
CA PHE A 233 -0.22 24.09 2.21
C PHE A 233 -0.18 24.97 0.97
N TYR A 234 0.24 24.44 -0.18
CA TYR A 234 0.21 25.14 -1.46
C TYR A 234 -1.25 25.24 -1.95
N TYR A 235 -2.00 24.14 -1.90
CA TYR A 235 -3.41 24.08 -2.29
C TYR A 235 -4.27 25.10 -1.50
N LEU A 236 -4.02 25.23 -0.21
CA LEU A 236 -4.69 26.18 0.68
C LEU A 236 -4.46 27.66 0.31
N LEU A 237 -3.29 27.98 -0.26
CA LEU A 237 -2.91 29.35 -0.62
C LEU A 237 -3.30 29.76 -2.05
N THR A 238 -3.91 28.86 -2.83
CA THR A 238 -4.41 29.10 -4.20
C THR A 238 -5.64 30.04 -4.27
N SER A 239 -6.15 30.25 -5.48
CA SER A 239 -7.44 30.90 -5.78
C SER A 239 -8.68 30.15 -5.27
N ALA A 240 -8.58 28.86 -4.90
CA ALA A 240 -9.71 28.08 -4.39
C ALA A 240 -10.21 28.53 -3.00
N SER A 241 -9.39 29.34 -2.30
CA SER A 241 -9.75 30.04 -1.07
C SER A 241 -10.38 31.40 -1.39
N THR A 242 -11.62 31.62 -0.94
CA THR A 242 -12.44 32.79 -1.31
C THR A 242 -11.89 34.09 -0.73
N ALA A 243 -12.16 35.26 -1.34
CA ALA A 243 -11.60 36.54 -0.88
C ALA A 243 -11.82 36.83 0.62
N ALA A 244 -13.03 36.56 1.13
CA ALA A 244 -13.35 36.73 2.55
C ALA A 244 -12.69 35.67 3.47
N GLU A 245 -12.47 34.45 2.96
CA GLU A 245 -11.70 33.40 3.65
C GLU A 245 -10.20 33.77 3.70
N ARG A 246 -9.65 34.35 2.63
CA ARG A 246 -8.29 34.89 2.58
C ARG A 246 -8.08 36.06 3.56
N GLU A 247 -9.07 36.95 3.66
CA GLU A 247 -9.06 38.08 4.59
C GLU A 247 -9.17 37.61 6.05
N PHE A 248 -10.17 36.76 6.37
CA PHE A 248 -10.39 36.23 7.72
C PHE A 248 -9.22 35.42 8.28
N LEU A 249 -8.50 34.66 7.43
CA LEU A 249 -7.35 33.85 7.84
C LEU A 249 -6.00 34.59 7.73
N GLY A 250 -5.98 35.83 7.22
CA GLY A 250 -4.76 36.59 6.96
C GLY A 250 -3.80 35.88 5.98
N LEU A 251 -4.30 35.34 4.86
CA LEU A 251 -3.52 34.51 3.93
C LEU A 251 -2.51 35.32 3.10
N LYS A 252 -1.24 35.20 3.48
CA LYS A 252 -0.08 35.77 2.77
C LYS A 252 0.32 34.85 1.58
N PRO A 253 1.16 35.31 0.63
CA PRO A 253 1.75 34.44 -0.38
C PRO A 253 2.64 33.34 0.24
N PRO A 254 2.86 32.19 -0.44
CA PRO A 254 3.71 31.11 0.08
C PRO A 254 5.12 31.57 0.51
N ALA A 255 5.72 32.49 -0.23
CA ALA A 255 7.03 33.07 0.05
C ALA A 255 7.11 33.90 1.36
N SER A 256 5.98 34.17 2.02
CA SER A 256 5.91 34.90 3.29
C SER A 256 5.89 34.01 4.53
N TYR A 257 5.82 32.68 4.37
CA TYR A 257 5.82 31.73 5.49
C TYR A 257 7.16 30.99 5.58
N ALA A 258 7.80 30.97 6.75
CA ALA A 258 9.15 30.46 6.95
C ALA A 258 9.30 28.95 6.61
N LEU A 259 8.25 28.14 6.81
CA LEU A 259 8.26 26.72 6.44
C LEU A 259 8.26 26.49 4.91
N LEU A 260 7.64 27.40 4.15
CA LEU A 260 7.45 27.28 2.70
C LEU A 260 8.55 28.00 1.90
N ALA A 261 9.10 29.10 2.45
CA ALA A 261 10.04 29.97 1.74
C ALA A 261 11.44 29.34 1.50
N ARG A 262 11.82 28.31 2.26
CA ARG A 262 13.20 27.76 2.33
C ARG A 262 13.79 27.35 0.99
N SER A 263 13.01 26.72 0.12
CA SER A 263 13.46 26.21 -1.19
C SER A 263 13.30 27.20 -2.34
N GLY A 264 12.66 28.35 -2.10
CA GLY A 264 12.26 29.29 -3.14
C GLY A 264 11.29 28.72 -4.19
N THR A 265 10.68 27.56 -3.93
CA THR A 265 9.90 26.79 -4.92
C THR A 265 8.41 26.81 -4.55
N TYR A 266 7.62 27.54 -5.32
CA TYR A 266 6.20 27.79 -5.04
C TYR A 266 5.25 27.22 -6.08
N ASP A 267 5.73 26.94 -7.28
CA ASP A 267 4.97 26.43 -8.42
C ASP A 267 5.15 24.91 -8.59
N PRO A 268 4.21 24.19 -9.23
CA PRO A 268 4.28 22.74 -9.39
C PRO A 268 5.37 22.33 -10.40
N PRO A 269 5.76 21.04 -10.46
CA PRO A 269 6.87 20.61 -11.29
C PRO A 269 6.64 20.91 -12.78
N SER A 270 7.49 21.73 -13.39
CA SER A 270 7.40 22.08 -14.81
C SER A 270 7.55 20.90 -15.78
N TYR A 271 7.99 19.74 -15.27
CA TYR A 271 8.03 18.46 -15.99
C TYR A 271 6.68 17.69 -15.94
N LEU A 272 5.66 18.19 -15.25
CA LEU A 272 4.29 17.69 -15.23
C LEU A 272 3.35 18.74 -15.86
N PRO A 273 3.13 18.74 -17.19
CA PRO A 273 2.35 19.79 -17.86
C PRO A 273 0.86 19.85 -17.46
N THR A 274 0.37 18.83 -16.75
CA THR A 274 -1.00 18.71 -16.22
C THR A 274 -1.11 19.07 -14.74
N ALA A 275 -0.01 19.44 -14.06
CA ALA A 275 -0.03 19.80 -12.65
C ALA A 275 -0.47 21.26 -12.47
N ASP A 276 -1.70 21.46 -12.00
CA ASP A 276 -2.24 22.74 -11.55
C ASP A 276 -2.72 22.61 -10.10
N ASP A 277 -2.05 23.28 -9.16
CA ASP A 277 -2.44 23.27 -7.76
C ASP A 277 -3.82 23.91 -7.54
N SER A 278 -4.28 24.78 -8.44
CA SER A 278 -5.58 25.46 -8.34
C SER A 278 -6.73 24.47 -8.58
N ALA A 279 -6.65 23.71 -9.68
CA ALA A 279 -7.57 22.62 -9.96
C ALA A 279 -7.51 21.54 -8.87
N ALA A 280 -6.30 21.13 -8.47
CA ALA A 280 -6.11 20.14 -7.41
C ALA A 280 -6.66 20.61 -6.05
N ALA A 281 -6.61 21.92 -5.75
CA ALA A 281 -7.22 22.51 -4.55
C ALA A 281 -8.75 22.55 -4.61
N GLU A 282 -9.34 22.75 -5.80
CA GLU A 282 -10.80 22.66 -5.98
C GLU A 282 -11.29 21.21 -5.81
N ASP A 283 -10.62 20.24 -6.43
CA ASP A 283 -10.91 18.81 -6.28
C ASP A 283 -10.73 18.36 -4.82
N PHE A 284 -9.62 18.71 -4.16
CA PHE A 284 -9.39 18.47 -2.74
C PHE A 284 -10.51 19.06 -1.86
N ARG A 285 -10.93 20.31 -2.14
CA ARG A 285 -12.06 20.96 -1.44
C ARG A 285 -13.42 20.37 -1.83
N ALA A 286 -13.54 19.54 -2.88
CA ALA A 286 -14.71 18.72 -3.16
C ALA A 286 -14.67 17.41 -2.35
N SER A 287 -13.57 16.65 -2.45
CA SER A 287 -13.37 15.37 -1.76
C SER A 287 -13.46 15.49 -0.22
N LEU A 288 -12.96 16.59 0.36
CA LEU A 288 -13.14 16.89 1.80
C LEU A 288 -14.63 16.90 2.20
N LYS A 289 -15.49 17.54 1.40
CA LYS A 289 -16.94 17.66 1.69
C LYS A 289 -17.65 16.32 1.59
N GLU A 290 -17.19 15.47 0.66
CA GLU A 290 -17.71 14.12 0.42
C GLU A 290 -17.43 13.20 1.60
N ILE A 291 -16.19 13.18 2.11
CA ILE A 291 -15.84 12.46 3.37
C ILE A 291 -16.36 13.15 4.64
N GLY A 292 -17.22 14.17 4.50
CA GLY A 292 -17.94 14.82 5.60
C GLY A 292 -17.23 16.01 6.27
N ILE A 293 -16.02 16.39 5.85
CA ILE A 293 -15.33 17.59 6.33
C ILE A 293 -15.93 18.81 5.63
N LYS A 294 -16.91 19.44 6.30
CA LYS A 294 -17.68 20.59 5.79
C LYS A 294 -18.10 21.54 6.91
N GLY A 295 -18.53 22.75 6.55
CA GLY A 295 -19.08 23.73 7.50
C GLY A 295 -18.04 24.23 8.53
N SER A 296 -18.29 23.98 9.81
CA SER A 296 -17.31 24.26 10.88
C SER A 296 -16.06 23.40 10.74
N ALA A 297 -16.19 22.08 10.56
CA ALA A 297 -15.06 21.16 10.49
C ALA A 297 -14.04 21.54 9.39
N HIS A 298 -14.52 22.01 8.24
CA HIS A 298 -13.68 22.51 7.14
C HIS A 298 -12.95 23.81 7.49
N ARG A 299 -13.64 24.78 8.11
CA ARG A 299 -13.01 26.03 8.57
C ARG A 299 -11.96 25.76 9.64
N ASN A 300 -12.28 24.91 10.61
CA ASN A 300 -11.38 24.61 11.73
C ASN A 300 -10.11 23.86 11.26
N LEU A 301 -10.24 22.91 10.32
CA LEU A 301 -9.12 22.26 9.65
C LEU A 301 -8.19 23.29 8.98
N ILE A 302 -8.76 24.25 8.26
CA ILE A 302 -8.01 25.29 7.58
C ILE A 302 -7.34 26.27 8.57
N SER A 303 -8.06 26.74 9.60
CA SER A 303 -7.48 27.60 10.64
C SER A 303 -6.30 26.92 11.34
N MET A 304 -6.40 25.62 11.61
CA MET A 304 -5.31 24.82 12.18
C MET A 304 -4.08 24.77 11.25
N LEU A 305 -4.28 24.53 9.93
CA LEU A 305 -3.18 24.54 8.95
C LEU A 305 -2.50 25.92 8.85
N ILE A 306 -3.24 27.02 8.91
CA ILE A 306 -2.66 28.38 8.92
C ILE A 306 -1.97 28.70 10.24
N GLY A 307 -2.51 28.24 11.37
CA GLY A 307 -1.86 28.33 12.68
C GLY A 307 -0.53 27.59 12.70
N ILE A 308 -0.43 26.41 12.07
CA ILE A 308 0.81 25.65 11.90
C ILE A 308 1.83 26.42 11.03
N LEU A 309 1.42 27.06 9.93
CA LEU A 309 2.30 27.92 9.13
C LEU A 309 2.84 29.11 9.92
N LYS A 310 1.95 29.88 10.58
CA LYS A 310 2.33 31.04 11.41
C LYS A 310 3.21 30.64 12.59
N LEU A 311 2.94 29.50 13.23
CA LEU A 311 3.79 28.96 14.31
C LEU A 311 5.21 28.68 13.81
N GLY A 312 5.35 28.26 12.54
CA GLY A 312 6.64 28.13 11.87
C GLY A 312 7.42 29.44 11.70
N ASP A 313 6.74 30.58 11.50
CA ASP A 313 7.39 31.89 11.43
C ASP A 313 8.09 32.25 12.75
N THR A 314 7.50 31.86 13.88
CA THR A 314 8.03 32.08 15.25
C THR A 314 9.34 31.35 15.56
N LEU A 315 9.77 30.42 14.70
CA LEU A 315 11.00 29.64 14.88
C LEU A 315 12.27 30.42 14.46
N SER A 316 12.11 31.61 13.88
CA SER A 316 13.18 32.46 13.41
C SER A 316 13.99 33.08 14.57
N PHE A 317 15.26 32.71 14.72
CA PHE A 317 16.17 33.24 15.76
C PHE A 317 16.36 34.77 15.78
N ASN A 318 15.93 35.47 14.73
CA ASN A 318 16.05 36.92 14.58
C ASN A 318 14.72 37.68 14.84
N LEU A 319 13.66 36.98 15.29
CA LEU A 319 12.39 37.62 15.62
C LEU A 319 12.50 38.37 16.95
N ASP A 320 12.05 39.62 16.98
CA ASP A 320 11.95 40.45 18.18
C ASP A 320 10.66 40.18 18.98
N GLY A 321 10.63 40.64 20.23
CA GLY A 321 9.57 40.32 21.19
C GLY A 321 8.19 40.77 20.72
N ASP A 322 8.07 42.04 20.33
CA ASP A 322 6.85 42.67 19.83
C ASP A 322 6.25 41.89 18.63
N ALA A 323 7.09 41.42 17.71
CA ALA A 323 6.65 40.63 16.55
C ALA A 323 6.35 39.15 16.90
N LEU A 324 7.00 38.59 17.92
CA LEU A 324 6.62 37.29 18.47
C LEU A 324 5.24 37.35 19.13
N GLU A 325 4.95 38.42 19.87
CA GLU A 325 3.65 38.66 20.50
C GLU A 325 2.54 38.83 19.44
N GLU A 326 2.73 39.68 18.42
CA GLU A 326 1.79 39.83 17.29
C GLU A 326 1.45 38.48 16.63
N VAL A 327 2.48 37.67 16.29
CA VAL A 327 2.27 36.37 15.65
C VAL A 327 1.64 35.35 16.61
N CYS A 328 1.92 35.41 17.91
CA CYS A 328 1.28 34.55 18.90
C CYS A 328 -0.20 34.91 19.17
N GLU A 329 -0.59 36.19 19.10
CA GLU A 329 -2.00 36.61 19.13
C GLU A 329 -2.76 36.03 17.91
N ASP A 330 -2.18 36.18 16.73
CA ASP A 330 -2.68 35.66 15.45
C ASP A 330 -2.87 34.12 15.48
N ILE A 331 -1.94 33.38 16.09
CA ILE A 331 -2.05 31.92 16.27
C ILE A 331 -3.10 31.58 17.33
N GLY A 332 -3.17 32.33 18.44
CA GLY A 332 -4.15 32.14 19.50
C GLY A 332 -5.58 32.17 18.98
N GLY A 333 -5.92 33.20 18.19
CA GLY A 333 -7.23 33.34 17.55
C GLY A 333 -7.55 32.29 16.46
N LEU A 334 -6.54 31.63 15.87
CA LEU A 334 -6.74 30.56 14.89
C LEU A 334 -6.83 29.17 15.50
N LEU A 335 -6.17 28.93 16.64
CA LEU A 335 -6.11 27.62 17.30
C LEU A 335 -7.05 27.47 18.50
N GLY A 336 -7.60 28.57 19.02
CA GLY A 336 -8.36 28.59 20.27
C GLY A 336 -7.43 28.44 21.48
N LEU A 337 -6.40 29.30 21.56
CA LEU A 337 -5.33 29.27 22.57
C LEU A 337 -5.06 30.66 23.15
N ASP A 338 -4.64 30.67 24.42
CA ASP A 338 -3.99 31.81 25.09
C ASP A 338 -2.66 32.19 24.37
N PRO A 339 -2.51 33.43 23.85
CA PRO A 339 -1.25 33.89 23.25
C PRO A 339 -0.05 33.85 24.20
N GLU A 340 -0.24 34.11 25.50
CA GLU A 340 0.84 34.08 26.49
C GLU A 340 1.45 32.67 26.64
N LEU A 341 0.67 31.62 26.37
CA LEU A 341 1.16 30.24 26.33
C LEU A 341 2.25 30.05 25.28
N LEU A 342 2.05 30.60 24.08
CA LEU A 342 2.98 30.43 22.96
C LEU A 342 4.18 31.38 23.07
N ALA A 343 3.96 32.62 23.51
CA ALA A 343 5.02 33.63 23.64
C ALA A 343 5.89 33.41 24.87
N ALA A 344 5.29 33.27 26.06
CA ALA A 344 6.02 33.27 27.35
C ALA A 344 6.20 31.87 27.96
N LYS A 345 5.26 30.94 27.74
CA LYS A 345 5.29 29.59 28.36
C LYS A 345 5.91 28.51 27.47
N CYS A 346 6.16 28.78 26.17
CA CYS A 346 6.71 27.81 25.21
C CYS A 346 7.99 28.31 24.52
N SER A 347 9.10 27.62 24.77
CA SER A 347 10.39 27.86 24.13
C SER A 347 10.35 27.57 22.61
N THR A 348 11.31 28.12 21.86
CA THR A 348 11.40 27.92 20.40
C THR A 348 11.45 26.44 20.02
N GLY A 349 12.17 25.61 20.79
CA GLY A 349 12.25 24.16 20.58
C GLY A 349 10.98 23.40 20.98
N GLU A 350 10.13 23.95 21.83
CA GLU A 350 8.78 23.42 22.06
C GLU A 350 7.84 23.79 20.91
N ARG A 351 7.90 25.05 20.44
CA ARG A 351 7.13 25.51 19.27
C ARG A 351 7.50 24.75 17.99
N GLU A 352 8.77 24.43 17.79
CA GLU A 352 9.24 23.55 16.70
C GLU A 352 8.65 22.13 16.81
N THR A 353 8.64 21.56 18.02
CA THR A 353 8.03 20.23 18.25
C THR A 353 6.52 20.27 18.01
N LEU A 354 5.86 21.36 18.41
CA LEU A 354 4.43 21.58 18.28
C LEU A 354 3.98 21.69 16.81
N VAL A 355 4.76 22.34 15.93
CA VAL A 355 4.49 22.37 14.47
C VAL A 355 4.34 20.96 13.90
N GLY A 356 5.29 20.05 14.21
CA GLY A 356 5.22 18.66 13.74
C GLY A 356 4.09 17.87 14.40
N ALA A 357 3.92 18.01 15.72
CA ALA A 357 2.95 17.23 16.48
C ALA A 357 1.48 17.64 16.18
N LEU A 358 1.19 18.92 15.97
CA LEU A 358 -0.12 19.39 15.52
C LEU A 358 -0.43 18.93 14.09
N TYR A 359 0.57 18.97 13.19
CA TYR A 359 0.36 18.50 11.82
C TYR A 359 0.04 17.00 11.76
N GLU A 360 0.75 16.18 12.53
CA GLU A 360 0.43 14.75 12.66
C GLU A 360 -0.97 14.54 13.29
N ALA A 361 -1.35 15.29 14.34
CA ALA A 361 -2.69 15.21 14.93
C ALA A 361 -3.82 15.58 13.93
N VAL A 362 -3.58 16.54 13.04
CA VAL A 362 -4.51 16.88 11.95
C VAL A 362 -4.67 15.71 10.98
N VAL A 363 -3.59 15.06 10.57
CA VAL A 363 -3.65 13.90 9.65
C VAL A 363 -4.37 12.73 10.30
N ASP A 364 -4.13 12.46 11.59
CA ASP A 364 -4.82 11.42 12.36
C ASP A 364 -6.33 11.67 12.41
N TRP A 365 -6.74 12.92 12.60
CA TRP A 365 -8.15 13.32 12.55
C TRP A 365 -8.76 13.21 11.15
N VAL A 366 -8.02 13.55 10.08
CA VAL A 366 -8.51 13.36 8.69
C VAL A 366 -8.68 11.88 8.37
N ILE A 367 -7.76 11.01 8.79
CA ILE A 367 -7.90 9.54 8.66
C ILE A 367 -9.13 9.04 9.43
N SER A 368 -9.38 9.55 10.63
CA SER A 368 -10.60 9.24 11.39
C SER A 368 -11.89 9.63 10.64
N LYS A 369 -11.91 10.78 9.95
CA LYS A 369 -13.04 11.18 9.10
C LYS A 369 -13.18 10.34 7.83
N ALA A 370 -12.08 10.00 7.17
CA ALA A 370 -12.06 9.07 6.05
C ALA A 370 -12.67 7.70 6.43
N ASN A 371 -12.17 7.08 7.51
CA ASN A 371 -12.68 5.79 8.01
C ASN A 371 -14.17 5.87 8.42
N SER A 372 -14.59 7.00 9.00
CA SER A 372 -16.01 7.25 9.31
C SER A 372 -16.89 7.30 8.05
N ALA A 373 -16.39 7.88 6.95
CA ALA A 373 -17.11 7.93 5.68
C ALA A 373 -17.16 6.56 4.99
N ILE A 374 -16.04 5.83 4.96
CA ILE A 374 -15.92 4.48 4.39
C ILE A 374 -16.86 3.50 5.11
N ALA A 375 -16.84 3.48 6.44
CA ALA A 375 -17.74 2.64 7.23
C ALA A 375 -19.23 2.96 6.97
N LEU A 376 -19.57 4.24 6.79
CA LEU A 376 -20.94 4.69 6.49
C LEU A 376 -21.39 4.29 5.08
N GLU A 377 -20.49 4.23 4.09
CA GLU A 377 -20.79 3.70 2.76
C GLU A 377 -20.94 2.17 2.78
N MET A 378 -20.04 1.44 3.44
CA MET A 378 -20.13 -0.02 3.60
C MET A 378 -21.42 -0.47 4.29
N LEU A 379 -21.86 0.27 5.32
CA LEU A 379 -23.16 0.05 5.97
C LEU A 379 -24.35 0.30 5.03
N ARG A 380 -24.23 1.13 3.99
CA ARG A 380 -25.29 1.31 2.99
C ARG A 380 -25.36 0.15 2.03
N PHE A 381 -24.23 -0.35 1.52
CA PHE A 381 -24.21 -1.53 0.65
C PHE A 381 -24.87 -2.73 1.33
N ARG A 382 -24.45 -3.07 2.57
CA ARG A 382 -25.02 -4.19 3.35
C ARG A 382 -26.55 -4.09 3.52
N ASN A 383 -27.09 -2.87 3.65
CA ASN A 383 -28.53 -2.65 3.77
C ASN A 383 -29.28 -2.69 2.43
N VAL A 384 -28.63 -2.37 1.30
CA VAL A 384 -29.25 -2.42 -0.03
C VAL A 384 -29.41 -3.86 -0.51
N ASP A 385 -28.37 -4.68 -0.38
CA ASP A 385 -28.44 -6.10 -0.77
C ASP A 385 -29.50 -6.83 0.08
N ASN A 386 -29.50 -6.60 1.40
CA ASN A 386 -30.50 -7.13 2.34
C ASN A 386 -31.93 -6.54 2.14
N SER A 387 -32.12 -5.54 1.26
CA SER A 387 -33.45 -5.03 0.89
C SER A 387 -34.06 -5.75 -0.33
N SER A 388 -33.33 -6.70 -0.94
CA SER A 388 -33.78 -7.43 -2.13
C SER A 388 -34.45 -8.79 -1.82
N ASP A 389 -34.24 -9.34 -0.62
CA ASP A 389 -34.83 -10.59 -0.15
C ASP A 389 -35.81 -10.36 1.03
N GLY A 390 -36.80 -11.23 1.19
CA GLY A 390 -38.03 -10.92 1.93
C GLY A 390 -37.90 -10.88 3.46
N GLU A 391 -38.31 -9.74 4.07
CA GLU A 391 -38.62 -9.52 5.50
C GLU A 391 -37.91 -10.43 6.53
N ARG A 392 -36.57 -10.43 6.56
CA ARG A 392 -35.83 -10.95 7.73
C ARG A 392 -35.93 -9.99 8.91
N THR A 393 -36.35 -10.49 10.07
CA THR A 393 -36.38 -9.72 11.32
C THR A 393 -34.98 -9.22 11.71
N PRO A 394 -34.79 -7.92 12.01
CA PRO A 394 -33.48 -7.40 12.40
C PRO A 394 -33.08 -7.90 13.79
N GLY A 395 -32.10 -8.81 13.85
CA GLY A 395 -31.49 -9.24 15.13
C GLY A 395 -30.95 -10.67 15.22
N THR A 396 -31.11 -11.52 14.21
CA THR A 396 -30.72 -12.94 14.27
C THR A 396 -29.81 -13.38 13.12
N ASP A 397 -28.65 -13.95 13.50
CA ASP A 397 -27.90 -15.00 12.79
C ASP A 397 -26.99 -14.67 11.58
N GLU A 398 -26.57 -13.41 11.35
CA GLU A 398 -25.63 -13.05 10.25
C GLU A 398 -24.27 -12.41 10.66
N ASP A 399 -24.08 -12.05 11.94
CA ASP A 399 -22.86 -11.37 12.42
C ASP A 399 -21.80 -12.35 12.99
N ASN A 400 -21.84 -13.62 12.57
CA ASN A 400 -21.07 -14.75 13.12
C ASN A 400 -20.50 -15.69 12.03
N GLY A 401 -20.24 -15.17 10.83
CA GLY A 401 -19.43 -15.85 9.82
C GLY A 401 -17.93 -15.60 10.06
N ASP A 402 -17.07 -16.54 9.69
CA ASP A 402 -15.62 -16.31 9.73
C ASP A 402 -15.22 -15.21 8.72
N THR A 403 -14.34 -14.30 9.13
CA THR A 403 -13.83 -13.20 8.30
C THR A 403 -12.31 -13.11 8.35
N VAL A 404 -11.71 -12.73 7.23
CA VAL A 404 -10.25 -12.51 7.07
C VAL A 404 -9.96 -11.07 6.66
N CYS A 405 -8.72 -10.63 6.85
CA CYS A 405 -8.24 -9.32 6.44
C CYS A 405 -7.17 -9.43 5.33
N ILE A 406 -7.29 -8.60 4.29
CA ILE A 406 -6.19 -8.30 3.36
C ILE A 406 -5.75 -6.87 3.61
N THR A 407 -4.49 -6.67 4.01
CA THR A 407 -3.90 -5.32 4.15
C THR A 407 -2.99 -5.02 2.98
N VAL A 408 -3.39 -4.08 2.11
CA VAL A 408 -2.52 -3.52 1.07
C VAL A 408 -1.69 -2.41 1.72
N LEU A 409 -0.37 -2.59 1.76
CA LEU A 409 0.55 -1.80 2.57
C LEU A 409 1.61 -1.12 1.70
N GLU A 410 1.51 0.20 1.53
CA GLU A 410 2.55 0.98 0.86
C GLU A 410 3.70 1.29 1.82
N VAL A 411 4.93 0.94 1.41
CA VAL A 411 6.19 1.28 2.11
C VAL A 411 7.08 2.06 1.13
N PRO A 412 6.99 3.40 1.10
CA PRO A 412 7.69 4.23 0.10
C PRO A 412 9.18 4.39 0.43
N GLY A 413 9.58 4.29 1.70
CA GLY A 413 10.96 4.43 2.13
C GLY A 413 11.80 3.20 1.75
N VAL A 414 12.76 3.37 0.84
CA VAL A 414 13.60 2.28 0.28
C VAL A 414 14.30 1.46 1.37
N ALA A 415 14.79 2.09 2.44
CA ALA A 415 15.45 1.41 3.56
C ALA A 415 14.46 0.52 4.35
N LEU A 416 13.28 1.04 4.68
CA LEU A 416 12.25 0.30 5.42
C LEU A 416 11.66 -0.84 4.60
N GLY A 417 11.36 -0.59 3.32
CA GLY A 417 10.91 -1.61 2.38
C GLY A 417 11.94 -2.73 2.22
N LYS A 418 13.23 -2.39 2.07
CA LYS A 418 14.33 -3.36 1.99
C LYS A 418 14.40 -4.21 3.25
N ALA A 419 14.37 -3.59 4.43
CA ALA A 419 14.49 -4.29 5.70
C ALA A 419 13.31 -5.23 5.97
N ALA A 420 12.08 -4.77 5.75
CA ALA A 420 10.87 -5.57 5.88
C ALA A 420 10.86 -6.78 4.93
N ALA A 421 11.17 -6.55 3.65
CA ALA A 421 11.21 -7.60 2.63
C ALA A 421 12.33 -8.61 2.86
N MET A 422 13.57 -8.15 3.10
CA MET A 422 14.70 -9.05 3.33
C MET A 422 14.51 -9.88 4.61
N ARG A 423 13.91 -9.32 5.66
CA ARG A 423 13.59 -10.06 6.89
C ARG A 423 12.59 -11.18 6.62
N GLY A 424 11.44 -10.90 6.02
CA GLY A 424 10.42 -11.93 5.73
C GLY A 424 10.88 -13.06 4.78
N VAL A 425 11.94 -12.83 4.00
CA VAL A 425 12.48 -13.80 3.03
C VAL A 425 13.70 -14.56 3.54
N PHE A 426 14.60 -13.91 4.28
CA PHE A 426 15.90 -14.48 4.68
C PHE A 426 16.05 -14.78 6.18
N ASP A 427 15.14 -14.28 7.04
CA ASP A 427 15.13 -14.63 8.46
C ASP A 427 14.55 -16.05 8.64
N ASP A 428 15.35 -16.98 9.18
CA ASP A 428 14.96 -18.36 9.49
C ASP A 428 14.48 -18.53 10.96
N THR A 429 14.16 -17.41 11.63
CA THR A 429 13.69 -17.37 13.03
C THR A 429 12.30 -16.75 13.20
N GLN A 430 11.68 -16.23 12.14
CA GLN A 430 10.37 -15.59 12.17
C GLN A 430 9.52 -15.93 10.93
N GLY A 431 8.19 -15.78 11.07
CA GLY A 431 7.22 -16.02 9.99
C GLY A 431 7.24 -17.44 9.44
N ILE A 432 6.80 -17.60 8.18
CA ILE A 432 6.65 -18.91 7.52
C ILE A 432 7.94 -19.75 7.51
N ASN A 433 9.12 -19.12 7.44
CA ASN A 433 10.40 -19.82 7.47
C ASN A 433 10.67 -20.52 8.81
N ALA A 434 10.16 -19.97 9.92
CA ALA A 434 10.23 -20.60 11.24
C ALA A 434 9.17 -21.70 11.39
N GLU A 435 7.93 -21.45 10.95
CA GLU A 435 6.85 -22.45 11.00
C GLU A 435 7.22 -23.73 10.24
N MET A 436 7.71 -23.59 9.00
CA MET A 436 8.23 -24.69 8.18
C MET A 436 9.32 -25.51 8.90
N LYS A 437 10.19 -24.83 9.64
CA LYS A 437 11.35 -25.42 10.33
C LYS A 437 10.96 -26.13 11.63
N GLU A 438 9.98 -25.60 12.36
CA GLU A 438 9.36 -26.27 13.52
C GLU A 438 8.51 -27.48 13.10
N ASP A 439 8.00 -27.47 11.88
CA ASP A 439 7.28 -28.58 11.27
C ASP A 439 8.18 -29.62 10.54
N GLY A 440 9.50 -29.37 10.49
CA GLY A 440 10.50 -30.32 10.00
C GLY A 440 10.79 -30.27 8.50
N VAL A 441 10.37 -29.23 7.79
CA VAL A 441 10.74 -28.97 6.39
C VAL A 441 12.21 -28.50 6.30
N ASP A 442 12.93 -28.90 5.25
CA ASP A 442 14.35 -28.53 5.05
C ASP A 442 14.53 -27.06 4.62
N VAL A 443 14.51 -26.15 5.59
CA VAL A 443 14.71 -24.72 5.38
C VAL A 443 16.20 -24.41 5.17
N VAL A 444 16.62 -24.41 3.89
CA VAL A 444 18.00 -24.11 3.49
C VAL A 444 18.33 -22.64 3.80
N ALA A 445 19.21 -22.46 4.79
CA ALA A 445 19.63 -21.17 5.30
C ALA A 445 20.30 -20.28 4.23
N ALA A 446 20.06 -18.98 4.32
CA ALA A 446 20.66 -17.99 3.42
C ALA A 446 22.18 -17.85 3.63
N GLY A 447 22.91 -17.44 2.59
CA GLY A 447 24.35 -17.19 2.71
C GLY A 447 24.65 -16.06 3.70
N SER A 448 25.76 -16.16 4.45
CA SER A 448 26.11 -15.19 5.51
C SER A 448 26.30 -13.75 4.99
N SER A 449 26.63 -13.56 3.71
CA SER A 449 26.68 -12.25 3.04
C SER A 449 25.30 -11.66 2.69
N VAL A 450 24.24 -12.46 2.77
CA VAL A 450 22.83 -12.04 2.65
C VAL A 450 22.27 -11.78 4.05
N LEU A 451 22.48 -12.70 5.01
CA LEU A 451 22.06 -12.53 6.40
C LEU A 451 22.62 -11.24 7.01
N ARG A 452 23.92 -10.97 6.88
CA ARG A 452 24.53 -9.71 7.37
C ARG A 452 24.01 -8.45 6.64
N GLU A 453 23.55 -8.57 5.41
CA GLU A 453 22.93 -7.44 4.67
C GLU A 453 21.51 -7.16 5.18
N MET A 454 20.76 -8.22 5.50
CA MET A 454 19.45 -8.15 6.16
C MET A 454 19.58 -7.58 7.57
N GLU A 455 20.49 -8.11 8.40
CA GLU A 455 20.77 -7.62 9.76
C GLU A 455 21.11 -6.13 9.78
N ASN A 456 21.98 -5.68 8.87
CA ASN A 456 22.31 -4.26 8.73
C ASN A 456 21.08 -3.41 8.37
N ALA A 457 20.27 -3.85 7.40
CA ALA A 457 19.07 -3.12 6.99
C ALA A 457 18.00 -3.06 8.10
N VAL A 458 17.79 -4.17 8.81
CA VAL A 458 16.87 -4.23 9.97
C VAL A 458 17.37 -3.37 11.13
N SER A 459 18.69 -3.26 11.32
CA SER A 459 19.28 -2.37 12.34
C SER A 459 19.15 -0.88 11.98
N GLU A 460 19.06 -0.53 10.70
CA GLU A 460 18.93 0.86 10.21
C GLU A 460 17.54 1.44 10.54
N VAL A 461 16.48 0.62 10.43
CA VAL A 461 15.08 1.01 10.64
C VAL A 461 14.41 0.31 11.82
N GLY A 462 15.19 -0.20 12.76
CA GLY A 462 14.72 -1.04 13.88
C GLY A 462 13.44 -0.58 14.57
N PRO A 463 13.28 0.71 14.95
CA PRO A 463 12.08 1.22 15.61
C PRO A 463 10.80 1.13 14.78
N ASP A 464 10.87 1.23 13.45
CA ASP A 464 9.72 1.05 12.55
C ASP A 464 9.32 -0.42 12.40
N LEU A 465 10.24 -1.35 12.71
CA LEU A 465 10.02 -2.80 12.75
C LEU A 465 9.85 -3.34 14.19
N GLY A 466 9.44 -2.48 15.12
CA GLY A 466 9.15 -2.81 16.53
C GLY A 466 10.37 -3.02 17.44
N ILE A 467 11.60 -2.86 16.92
CA ILE A 467 12.84 -3.14 17.65
C ILE A 467 13.30 -1.89 18.41
N MET A 468 12.77 -1.70 19.62
CA MET A 468 13.12 -0.56 20.49
C MET A 468 14.41 -0.77 21.32
N ALA A 469 15.00 -1.96 21.33
CA ALA A 469 16.10 -2.36 22.23
C ALA A 469 17.49 -1.76 21.90
N GLY A 470 17.57 -0.56 21.34
CA GLY A 470 18.81 0.09 20.88
C GLY A 470 18.85 1.61 21.11
N PRO A 471 19.88 2.31 20.61
CA PRO A 471 19.94 3.78 20.65
C PRO A 471 18.76 4.41 19.91
N ALA A 472 18.56 4.06 18.63
CA ALA A 472 17.48 4.61 17.80
C ALA A 472 16.07 4.36 18.38
N GLY A 473 15.87 3.27 19.11
CA GLY A 473 14.60 3.00 19.83
C GLY A 473 14.35 3.98 20.97
N ARG A 474 15.37 4.22 21.81
CA ARG A 474 15.29 5.23 22.89
C ARG A 474 15.20 6.67 22.34
N ASP A 475 15.87 6.96 21.23
CA ASP A 475 15.76 8.27 20.57
C ASP A 475 14.34 8.48 20.00
N ARG A 476 13.72 7.43 19.43
CA ARG A 476 12.32 7.42 18.96
C ARG A 476 11.33 7.58 20.13
N GLU A 477 11.57 6.90 21.24
CA GLU A 477 10.79 6.98 22.49
C GLU A 477 10.87 8.38 23.10
N HIS A 478 12.07 8.92 23.35
CA HIS A 478 12.24 10.28 23.86
C HIS A 478 11.67 11.37 22.94
N ALA A 479 11.76 11.19 21.62
CA ALA A 479 11.13 12.11 20.67
C ALA A 479 9.58 12.04 20.74
N ARG A 480 9.02 10.85 20.97
CA ARG A 480 7.59 10.62 21.15
C ARG A 480 7.09 11.20 22.47
N ASP A 481 7.75 10.90 23.59
CA ASP A 481 7.40 11.41 24.92
C ASP A 481 7.40 12.95 24.94
N ARG A 482 8.39 13.57 24.28
CA ARG A 482 8.47 15.02 24.12
C ARG A 482 7.31 15.59 23.30
N ARG A 483 6.87 14.92 22.22
CA ARG A 483 5.66 15.32 21.46
C ARG A 483 4.41 15.19 22.33
N GLU A 484 4.22 14.06 23.01
CA GLU A 484 3.06 13.80 23.87
C GLU A 484 2.98 14.84 25.00
N ALA A 485 4.06 15.10 25.73
CA ALA A 485 4.08 16.08 26.82
C ALA A 485 3.81 17.53 26.37
N ILE A 486 4.33 17.94 25.20
CA ILE A 486 4.10 19.29 24.66
C ILE A 486 2.66 19.44 24.16
N LEU A 487 2.11 18.43 23.49
CA LEU A 487 0.70 18.42 23.11
C LEU A 487 -0.22 18.40 24.34
N GLU A 488 0.12 17.65 25.39
CA GLU A 488 -0.70 17.56 26.61
C GLU A 488 -0.66 18.88 27.42
N LYS A 489 0.47 19.59 27.39
CA LYS A 489 0.61 20.96 27.91
C LYS A 489 -0.27 21.95 27.13
N VAL A 490 -0.19 21.94 25.79
CA VAL A 490 -0.89 22.92 24.94
C VAL A 490 -2.39 22.63 24.83
N GLY A 491 -2.78 21.35 24.74
CA GLY A 491 -4.18 20.94 24.62
C GLY A 491 -5.03 21.24 25.85
N ARG A 492 -4.46 21.22 27.08
CA ARG A 492 -5.18 21.58 28.31
C ARG A 492 -5.66 23.04 28.30
N GLU A 493 -4.81 23.92 27.80
CA GLU A 493 -5.00 25.39 27.76
C GLU A 493 -5.86 25.85 26.56
N GLY A 494 -6.30 24.91 25.70
CA GLY A 494 -7.20 25.20 24.59
C GLY A 494 -8.65 25.43 25.01
N GLU A 495 -9.40 26.17 24.21
CA GLU A 495 -10.85 26.39 24.42
C GLU A 495 -11.63 25.09 24.62
N GLU A 496 -12.59 25.08 25.56
CA GLU A 496 -13.52 23.95 25.72
C GLU A 496 -14.39 23.77 24.47
N ASP A 497 -14.69 22.51 24.12
CA ASP A 497 -15.25 22.08 22.82
C ASP A 497 -14.42 22.55 21.58
N GLY A 498 -13.21 23.07 21.79
CA GLY A 498 -12.31 23.56 20.76
C GLY A 498 -11.77 22.47 19.83
N PHE A 499 -11.48 22.86 18.59
CA PHE A 499 -10.95 21.93 17.58
C PHE A 499 -9.58 21.37 17.96
N LEU A 500 -8.74 22.18 18.61
CA LEU A 500 -7.45 21.74 19.13
C LEU A 500 -7.60 20.59 20.15
N LYS A 501 -8.50 20.72 21.14
CA LYS A 501 -8.81 19.64 22.08
C LYS A 501 -9.34 18.40 21.35
N THR A 502 -10.20 18.59 20.35
CA THR A 502 -10.76 17.49 19.53
C THR A 502 -9.69 16.65 18.79
N ILE A 503 -8.58 17.26 18.34
CA ILE A 503 -7.50 16.53 17.64
C ILE A 503 -6.40 16.03 18.59
N VAL A 504 -6.17 16.69 19.72
CA VAL A 504 -5.15 16.31 20.71
C VAL A 504 -5.64 15.22 21.66
N PHE A 505 -6.92 15.21 21.99
CA PHE A 505 -7.59 14.22 22.83
C PHE A 505 -8.70 13.52 22.04
N PRO A 506 -8.37 12.63 21.08
CA PRO A 506 -9.36 11.98 20.22
C PRO A 506 -10.23 10.93 20.93
N VAL A 507 -9.91 10.57 22.18
CA VAL A 507 -10.67 9.65 23.04
C VAL A 507 -10.72 10.22 24.45
N ASP A 508 -11.93 10.35 25.00
CA ASP A 508 -12.17 10.94 26.33
C ASP A 508 -11.48 10.14 27.44
N GLY A 509 -10.63 10.81 28.22
CA GLY A 509 -9.96 10.24 29.38
C GLY A 509 -8.68 9.42 29.11
N GLU A 510 -8.33 9.14 27.85
CA GLU A 510 -7.10 8.40 27.51
C GLU A 510 -5.85 9.28 27.37
N GLY A 511 -6.00 10.61 27.39
CA GLY A 511 -4.89 11.56 27.22
C GLY A 511 -4.43 11.70 25.76
N VAL A 512 -3.18 12.12 25.55
CA VAL A 512 -2.62 12.30 24.21
C VAL A 512 -2.09 10.99 23.65
N ASN A 513 -2.73 10.48 22.60
CA ASN A 513 -2.36 9.23 21.92
C ASN A 513 -1.99 9.44 20.43
N LEU A 514 -1.33 10.56 20.12
CA LEU A 514 -0.77 10.88 18.80
C LEU A 514 -0.02 9.69 18.22
N GLY A 515 -0.38 9.20 17.03
CA GLY A 515 0.33 8.05 16.45
C GLY A 515 0.33 6.78 17.32
N ARG A 516 -0.72 6.56 18.13
CA ARG A 516 -1.10 5.26 18.73
C ARG A 516 -2.49 4.87 18.23
N THR A 517 -3.49 5.71 18.48
CA THR A 517 -4.89 5.44 18.13
C THR A 517 -5.07 5.40 16.61
N GLY A 518 -5.66 4.32 16.09
CA GLY A 518 -5.90 4.15 14.65
C GLY A 518 -4.65 3.94 13.78
N ARG A 519 -3.48 3.63 14.39
CA ARG A 519 -2.26 3.24 13.67
C ARG A 519 -2.17 1.73 13.47
N LEU A 520 -1.55 1.30 12.38
CA LEU A 520 -1.07 -0.08 12.23
C LEU A 520 0.32 -0.25 12.86
N ASP A 521 0.55 -1.39 13.50
CA ASP A 521 1.91 -1.85 13.82
C ASP A 521 2.43 -2.70 12.67
N LEU A 522 3.53 -2.24 12.07
CA LEU A 522 4.18 -2.89 10.94
C LEU A 522 4.78 -4.25 11.34
N ALA A 523 5.26 -4.40 12.58
CA ALA A 523 5.83 -5.65 13.07
C ALA A 523 4.75 -6.73 13.26
N THR A 524 3.62 -6.36 13.87
CA THR A 524 2.46 -7.26 14.02
C THR A 524 1.89 -7.66 12.66
N VAL A 525 1.57 -6.72 11.76
CA VAL A 525 0.93 -7.04 10.46
C VAL A 525 1.80 -7.98 9.60
N LEU A 526 3.11 -7.71 9.50
CA LEU A 526 4.04 -8.58 8.77
C LEU A 526 4.33 -9.92 9.47
N GLY A 527 4.10 -10.00 10.78
CA GLY A 527 4.31 -11.22 11.59
C GLY A 527 3.09 -12.12 11.70
N SER A 528 1.87 -11.59 11.51
CA SER A 528 0.61 -12.34 11.65
C SER A 528 -0.04 -12.76 10.33
N SER A 529 0.36 -12.14 9.21
CA SER A 529 -0.28 -12.33 7.89
C SER A 529 0.66 -13.01 6.88
N ARG A 530 0.11 -13.69 5.87
CA ARG A 530 0.92 -14.12 4.71
C ARG A 530 1.33 -12.91 3.88
N VAL A 531 2.63 -12.68 3.75
CA VAL A 531 3.17 -11.49 3.08
C VAL A 531 3.44 -11.77 1.60
N TRP A 532 2.75 -11.01 0.74
CA TRP A 532 2.92 -10.95 -0.70
C TRP A 532 3.69 -9.66 -1.06
N TYR A 533 4.56 -9.72 -2.05
CA TYR A 533 5.49 -8.63 -2.38
C TYR A 533 5.26 -8.08 -3.79
N HIS A 534 5.02 -6.77 -3.88
CA HIS A 534 4.94 -6.03 -5.14
C HIS A 534 6.00 -4.93 -5.15
N LEU A 535 7.08 -5.13 -5.91
CA LEU A 535 8.30 -4.33 -5.82
C LEU A 535 8.48 -3.45 -7.06
N SER A 536 8.48 -2.14 -6.87
CA SER A 536 8.59 -1.14 -7.96
C SER A 536 10.01 -0.60 -8.11
N LEU A 537 10.66 -0.98 -9.22
CA LEU A 537 11.96 -0.49 -9.66
C LEU A 537 11.81 0.78 -10.51
N HIS A 538 12.83 1.64 -10.49
CA HIS A 538 12.96 2.77 -11.42
C HIS A 538 14.08 2.49 -12.43
N PRO A 539 13.90 2.77 -13.74
CA PRO A 539 14.82 2.27 -14.77
C PRO A 539 16.12 3.09 -14.92
N VAL A 540 16.16 4.33 -14.43
CA VAL A 540 17.30 5.28 -14.55
C VAL A 540 17.49 6.11 -13.29
N ASP A 541 18.66 6.75 -13.15
CA ASP A 541 18.96 7.72 -12.08
C ASP A 541 18.69 9.18 -12.49
N ASP A 542 18.33 9.41 -13.76
CA ASP A 542 18.15 10.73 -14.34
C ASP A 542 16.89 11.45 -13.83
N THR A 543 16.93 12.79 -13.77
CA THR A 543 15.82 13.58 -13.22
C THR A 543 14.55 13.46 -14.07
N PRO A 544 13.35 13.46 -13.47
CA PRO A 544 12.07 13.49 -14.16
C PRO A 544 11.98 14.41 -15.39
N ALA A 545 12.56 15.61 -15.30
CA ALA A 545 12.59 16.59 -16.38
C ALA A 545 13.32 16.11 -17.65
N SER A 546 14.33 15.23 -17.53
CA SER A 546 14.97 14.64 -18.73
C SER A 546 14.04 13.63 -19.42
N LEU A 547 13.24 12.88 -18.64
CA LEU A 547 12.39 11.81 -19.15
C LEU A 547 11.25 12.35 -20.03
N VAL A 548 10.77 13.57 -19.77
CA VAL A 548 9.78 14.28 -20.62
C VAL A 548 10.26 14.40 -22.07
N SER A 549 11.57 14.51 -22.30
CA SER A 549 12.16 14.75 -23.62
C SER A 549 12.30 13.49 -24.49
N LEU A 550 11.96 12.31 -23.96
CA LEU A 550 12.18 11.03 -24.62
C LEU A 550 11.06 10.69 -25.62
N PRO A 551 11.36 9.98 -26.73
CA PRO A 551 10.40 9.69 -27.79
C PRO A 551 9.37 8.61 -27.43
N SER A 552 9.59 7.86 -26.33
CA SER A 552 8.62 6.94 -25.74
C SER A 552 8.81 6.89 -24.23
N THR A 553 7.70 6.63 -23.52
CA THR A 553 7.60 6.49 -22.06
C THR A 553 8.51 5.37 -21.51
N THR A 554 8.80 4.37 -22.35
CA THR A 554 9.67 3.21 -22.05
C THR A 554 11.09 3.33 -22.62
N SER A 555 11.49 4.48 -23.17
CA SER A 555 12.84 4.67 -23.73
C SER A 555 13.95 4.84 -22.68
N ALA A 556 13.60 5.19 -21.44
CA ALA A 556 14.58 5.37 -20.36
C ALA A 556 15.02 4.01 -19.80
N TRP A 557 16.27 3.58 -20.00
CA TRP A 557 16.79 2.37 -19.37
C TRP A 557 18.29 2.43 -19.07
N SER A 558 18.65 2.24 -17.80
CA SER A 558 20.02 2.09 -17.33
C SER A 558 20.21 0.72 -16.69
N ALA A 559 20.86 -0.18 -17.44
CA ALA A 559 21.27 -1.49 -16.96
C ALA A 559 22.09 -1.41 -15.65
N GLY A 560 22.88 -0.35 -15.46
CA GLY A 560 23.64 -0.11 -14.22
C GLY A 560 22.74 0.20 -13.02
N THR A 561 21.74 1.06 -13.22
CA THR A 561 20.79 1.51 -12.18
C THR A 561 19.87 0.39 -11.73
N VAL A 562 19.29 -0.38 -12.66
CA VAL A 562 18.46 -1.56 -12.36
C VAL A 562 19.30 -2.66 -11.72
N SER A 563 20.51 -2.93 -12.23
CA SER A 563 21.44 -3.88 -11.62
C SER A 563 21.79 -3.53 -10.16
N ARG A 564 21.89 -2.23 -9.83
CA ARG A 564 22.17 -1.77 -8.46
C ARG A 564 21.01 -2.06 -7.52
N GLN A 565 19.76 -1.79 -7.94
CA GLN A 565 18.54 -2.12 -7.19
C GLN A 565 18.44 -3.64 -6.94
N LEU A 566 18.56 -4.46 -8.00
CA LEU A 566 18.52 -5.93 -7.91
C LEU A 566 19.53 -6.50 -6.89
N ARG A 567 20.75 -5.94 -6.84
CA ARG A 567 21.82 -6.39 -5.92
C ARG A 567 21.68 -5.85 -4.50
N ALA A 568 21.13 -4.64 -4.34
CA ALA A 568 20.88 -4.04 -3.02
C ALA A 568 19.83 -4.82 -2.22
N TRP A 569 18.80 -5.34 -2.90
CA TRP A 569 17.72 -6.15 -2.31
C TRP A 569 17.96 -7.67 -2.41
N ARG A 570 19.11 -8.12 -2.93
CA ARG A 570 19.48 -9.55 -3.09
C ARG A 570 18.41 -10.37 -3.85
N LEU A 571 17.77 -9.77 -4.85
CA LEU A 571 16.67 -10.39 -5.60
C LEU A 571 17.08 -11.66 -6.39
N PRO A 572 18.30 -11.80 -6.94
CA PRO A 572 18.77 -13.08 -7.47
C PRO A 572 18.83 -14.18 -6.40
N GLU A 573 19.35 -13.87 -5.20
CA GLU A 573 19.46 -14.81 -4.09
C GLU A 573 18.09 -15.18 -3.50
N TRP A 574 17.17 -14.21 -3.39
CA TRP A 574 15.76 -14.38 -3.02
C TRP A 574 15.09 -15.41 -3.93
N ALA A 575 15.10 -15.18 -5.25
CA ALA A 575 14.46 -16.06 -6.22
C ALA A 575 15.07 -17.46 -6.20
N ASN A 576 16.40 -17.57 -6.08
CA ASN A 576 17.04 -18.89 -5.94
C ASN A 576 16.64 -19.61 -4.64
N ARG A 577 16.37 -18.91 -3.54
CA ARG A 577 15.94 -19.52 -2.26
C ARG A 577 14.47 -19.94 -2.30
N ARG A 578 13.57 -19.06 -2.77
CA ARG A 578 12.14 -19.37 -2.98
C ARG A 578 11.96 -20.47 -4.03
N THR A 579 12.19 -20.18 -5.30
CA THR A 579 11.85 -21.07 -6.44
C THR A 579 12.45 -22.47 -6.32
N LYS A 580 13.63 -22.64 -5.70
CA LYS A 580 14.22 -23.97 -5.50
C LYS A 580 13.61 -24.70 -4.32
N ASN A 581 13.52 -24.06 -3.15
CA ASN A 581 13.32 -24.78 -1.89
C ASN A 581 12.08 -24.34 -1.09
N LEU A 582 11.67 -23.07 -1.14
CA LEU A 582 10.77 -22.43 -0.14
C LEU A 582 9.62 -21.62 -0.76
N ASP A 583 9.13 -21.99 -1.95
CA ASP A 583 8.00 -21.34 -2.65
C ASP A 583 6.65 -21.98 -2.31
N PHE A 584 6.45 -22.30 -1.02
CA PHE A 584 5.18 -22.78 -0.48
C PHE A 584 4.29 -21.58 -0.16
N THR A 585 3.05 -21.62 -0.64
CA THR A 585 2.08 -20.53 -0.47
C THR A 585 0.86 -20.94 0.34
N ALA A 586 0.52 -22.23 0.37
CA ALA A 586 -0.54 -22.78 1.21
C ALA A 586 0.01 -23.87 2.15
N ASP A 587 -0.40 -23.85 3.40
CA ASP A 587 -0.21 -24.93 4.37
C ASP A 587 -1.55 -25.30 5.03
N PHE A 588 -1.70 -26.57 5.39
CA PHE A 588 -2.93 -27.14 5.97
C PHE A 588 -2.57 -28.07 7.13
N ASP A 589 -3.39 -28.15 8.18
CA ASP A 589 -3.30 -29.26 9.13
C ASP A 589 -3.76 -30.57 8.45
N HIS A 590 -3.19 -31.73 8.80
CA HIS A 590 -3.49 -33.01 8.13
C HIS A 590 -4.99 -33.34 8.03
N ASP A 591 -5.74 -33.12 9.10
CA ASP A 591 -7.18 -33.41 9.15
C ASP A 591 -8.00 -32.39 8.34
N GLU A 592 -7.55 -31.12 8.30
CA GLU A 592 -8.16 -30.08 7.46
C GLU A 592 -7.99 -30.42 5.98
N PHE A 593 -6.77 -30.82 5.59
CA PHE A 593 -6.43 -31.23 4.22
C PHE A 593 -7.27 -32.44 3.78
N ALA A 594 -7.34 -33.47 4.63
CA ALA A 594 -8.13 -34.67 4.36
C ALA A 594 -9.63 -34.35 4.19
N VAL A 595 -10.21 -33.55 5.10
CA VAL A 595 -11.61 -33.11 5.02
C VAL A 595 -11.88 -32.27 3.77
N ARG A 596 -10.98 -31.34 3.41
CA ARG A 596 -11.13 -30.50 2.21
C ARG A 596 -11.11 -31.33 0.93
N TYR A 597 -10.13 -32.22 0.77
CA TYR A 597 -9.94 -32.98 -0.47
C TYR A 597 -10.53 -34.41 -0.44
N ALA A 598 -11.38 -34.73 0.55
CA ALA A 598 -12.08 -36.03 0.65
C ALA A 598 -12.91 -36.34 -0.62
N SER A 599 -13.55 -35.34 -1.22
CA SER A 599 -14.30 -35.46 -2.48
C SER A 599 -13.42 -35.88 -3.66
N LEU A 600 -12.12 -35.55 -3.61
CA LEU A 600 -11.10 -35.92 -4.59
C LEU A 600 -10.36 -37.22 -4.24
N GLY A 601 -10.88 -38.00 -3.28
CA GLY A 601 -10.34 -39.29 -2.85
C GLY A 601 -9.22 -39.22 -1.81
N CYS A 602 -8.98 -38.06 -1.19
CA CYS A 602 -8.10 -37.99 -0.03
C CYS A 602 -8.67 -38.80 1.14
N LYS A 603 -7.80 -39.28 2.04
CA LYS A 603 -8.15 -40.18 3.14
C LYS A 603 -7.61 -39.58 4.45
N ASP A 604 -8.35 -39.81 5.53
CA ASP A 604 -8.03 -39.27 6.86
C ASP A 604 -6.63 -39.68 7.35
N GLY A 605 -5.98 -38.76 8.07
CA GLY A 605 -4.67 -38.97 8.69
C GLY A 605 -3.48 -38.88 7.72
N ARG A 606 -2.28 -38.69 8.30
CA ARG A 606 -1.01 -38.49 7.59
C ARG A 606 -0.78 -39.49 6.44
N ASP A 607 -0.88 -40.79 6.72
CA ASP A 607 -0.64 -41.85 5.73
C ASP A 607 -1.60 -41.77 4.53
N GLY A 608 -2.83 -41.29 4.76
CA GLY A 608 -3.85 -41.05 3.75
C GLY A 608 -3.50 -39.85 2.86
N VAL A 609 -3.01 -38.77 3.45
CA VAL A 609 -2.48 -37.59 2.75
C VAL A 609 -1.23 -37.94 1.93
N GLU A 610 -0.23 -38.60 2.52
CA GLU A 610 0.99 -39.03 1.82
C GLU A 610 0.66 -39.94 0.63
N SER A 611 -0.28 -40.87 0.81
CA SER A 611 -0.80 -41.71 -0.28
C SER A 611 -1.44 -40.88 -1.40
N TRP A 612 -2.27 -39.89 -1.06
CA TRP A 612 -2.96 -39.05 -2.05
C TRP A 612 -1.99 -38.15 -2.83
N VAL A 613 -1.00 -37.56 -2.15
CA VAL A 613 0.08 -36.77 -2.78
C VAL A 613 0.88 -37.63 -3.77
N MET A 614 1.20 -38.88 -3.41
CA MET A 614 1.84 -39.84 -4.30
C MET A 614 0.93 -40.29 -5.46
N GLU A 615 -0.37 -40.49 -5.23
CA GLU A 615 -1.36 -40.81 -6.28
C GLU A 615 -1.51 -39.66 -7.31
N ARG A 616 -1.33 -38.40 -6.90
CA ARG A 616 -1.31 -37.22 -7.78
C ARG A 616 -0.01 -37.06 -8.58
N GLY A 617 1.08 -37.69 -8.13
CA GLY A 617 2.38 -37.63 -8.81
C GLY A 617 3.15 -36.32 -8.59
N TRP A 618 2.73 -35.47 -7.65
CA TRP A 618 3.51 -34.31 -7.22
C TRP A 618 4.84 -34.76 -6.63
N THR A 619 5.91 -34.03 -6.94
CA THR A 619 7.25 -34.36 -6.48
C THR A 619 7.51 -33.86 -5.06
N ASN A 620 8.49 -34.44 -4.37
CA ASN A 620 8.92 -34.07 -3.00
C ASN A 620 9.37 -32.60 -2.82
N GLY A 621 9.38 -31.79 -3.89
CA GLY A 621 9.58 -30.34 -3.81
C GLY A 621 8.30 -29.53 -3.93
N GLU A 622 7.22 -30.07 -4.51
CA GLU A 622 5.97 -29.37 -4.81
C GLU A 622 4.95 -29.49 -3.67
N VAL A 623 4.95 -30.63 -2.96
CA VAL A 623 4.21 -30.83 -1.70
C VAL A 623 5.12 -31.54 -0.70
N VAL A 624 5.12 -31.08 0.56
CA VAL A 624 5.87 -31.68 1.67
C VAL A 624 4.93 -31.93 2.84
N VAL A 625 4.85 -33.19 3.29
CA VAL A 625 4.11 -33.58 4.49
C VAL A 625 5.05 -33.51 5.69
N GLY A 626 4.91 -32.47 6.51
CA GLY A 626 5.75 -32.15 7.65
C GLY A 626 5.44 -33.00 8.87
N ARG A 627 5.34 -32.42 10.07
CA ARG A 627 5.09 -33.12 11.34
C ARG A 627 3.63 -33.00 11.77
N GLU A 628 3.05 -31.83 11.58
CA GLU A 628 1.68 -31.41 11.88
C GLU A 628 0.96 -30.86 10.63
N ARG A 629 1.68 -30.31 9.64
CA ARG A 629 1.10 -29.69 8.42
C ARG A 629 1.52 -30.30 7.09
N VAL A 630 0.75 -29.97 6.06
CA VAL A 630 0.94 -30.27 4.64
C VAL A 630 1.26 -28.98 3.91
N TRP A 631 2.49 -28.83 3.42
CA TRP A 631 2.97 -27.62 2.74
C TRP A 631 2.86 -27.79 1.23
N MET A 632 2.15 -26.90 0.55
CA MET A 632 1.93 -26.92 -0.90
C MET A 632 2.52 -25.68 -1.58
N ARG A 633 3.12 -25.90 -2.76
CA ARG A 633 3.43 -24.81 -3.69
C ARG A 633 2.20 -24.41 -4.49
N GLU A 634 2.19 -23.15 -4.89
CA GLU A 634 1.12 -22.51 -5.67
C GLU A 634 0.57 -23.36 -6.82
N GLY A 635 1.45 -23.97 -7.62
CA GLY A 635 1.03 -24.80 -8.76
C GLY A 635 0.26 -26.07 -8.35
N ALA A 636 0.71 -26.76 -7.30
CA ALA A 636 0.07 -27.98 -6.81
C ALA A 636 -1.22 -27.66 -6.03
N TRP A 637 -1.21 -26.59 -5.23
CA TRP A 637 -2.41 -26.10 -4.55
C TRP A 637 -3.49 -25.67 -5.56
N TRP A 638 -3.13 -24.86 -6.55
CA TRP A 638 -4.08 -24.39 -7.56
C TRP A 638 -4.61 -25.52 -8.44
N GLU A 639 -3.80 -26.55 -8.73
CA GLU A 639 -4.28 -27.77 -9.38
C GLU A 639 -5.32 -28.51 -8.51
N ALA A 640 -5.07 -28.64 -7.20
CA ALA A 640 -6.00 -29.26 -6.26
C ALA A 640 -7.33 -28.50 -6.16
N GLU A 641 -7.28 -27.18 -6.00
CA GLU A 641 -8.48 -26.31 -5.98
C GLU A 641 -9.23 -26.38 -7.32
N SER A 642 -8.53 -26.32 -8.46
CA SER A 642 -9.16 -26.42 -9.79
C SER A 642 -9.90 -27.76 -9.99
N MET A 643 -9.38 -28.86 -9.44
CA MET A 643 -10.08 -30.16 -9.46
C MET A 643 -11.25 -30.22 -8.48
N PHE A 644 -11.12 -29.55 -7.33
CA PHE A 644 -12.19 -29.45 -6.33
C PHE A 644 -13.39 -28.66 -6.86
N ASP A 645 -13.15 -27.48 -7.45
CA ASP A 645 -14.17 -26.64 -8.11
C ASP A 645 -14.96 -27.39 -9.20
N LEU A 646 -14.29 -28.30 -9.94
CA LEU A 646 -14.90 -29.14 -10.98
C LEU A 646 -15.71 -30.33 -10.43
N THR A 647 -15.72 -30.57 -9.12
CA THR A 647 -16.38 -31.73 -8.53
C THR A 647 -17.89 -31.45 -8.32
N PRO A 648 -18.82 -32.25 -8.88
CA PRO A 648 -20.26 -31.93 -8.91
C PRO A 648 -21.00 -31.81 -7.56
N GLY A 649 -20.32 -31.92 -6.41
CA GLY A 649 -20.91 -31.84 -5.09
C GLY A 649 -21.22 -30.42 -4.59
N GLN A 650 -20.47 -29.39 -5.03
CA GLN A 650 -20.66 -28.00 -4.56
C GLN A 650 -21.45 -27.08 -5.50
N ALA A 651 -21.63 -27.46 -6.77
CA ALA A 651 -22.44 -26.71 -7.74
C ALA A 651 -23.94 -26.62 -7.37
N ALA A 652 -24.37 -27.32 -6.31
CA ALA A 652 -25.72 -27.25 -5.72
C ALA A 652 -25.73 -26.70 -4.27
N GLY A 653 -24.59 -26.22 -3.75
CA GLY A 653 -24.44 -25.76 -2.37
C GLY A 653 -24.01 -24.30 -2.21
N GLY A 654 -23.27 -23.74 -3.16
CA GLY A 654 -22.92 -22.32 -3.19
C GLY A 654 -23.90 -21.50 -4.01
N GLY A 655 -24.67 -20.60 -3.36
CA GLY A 655 -25.52 -19.65 -4.06
C GLY A 655 -24.70 -18.48 -4.63
N GLY A 656 -24.37 -18.51 -5.91
CA GLY A 656 -23.60 -17.45 -6.58
C GLY A 656 -23.76 -17.44 -8.11
N GLU A 657 -24.12 -16.28 -8.66
CA GLU A 657 -24.62 -16.12 -10.05
C GLU A 657 -23.51 -16.08 -11.12
N TYR A 658 -22.70 -17.13 -11.25
CA TYR A 658 -21.65 -17.20 -12.30
C TYR A 658 -21.55 -18.52 -13.09
N GLY A 659 -22.52 -19.43 -12.97
CA GLY A 659 -22.52 -20.72 -13.68
C GLY A 659 -22.81 -20.68 -15.19
N VAL A 660 -23.30 -19.55 -15.74
CA VAL A 660 -23.94 -19.50 -17.07
C VAL A 660 -22.95 -19.25 -18.23
N LEU A 661 -21.88 -20.05 -18.28
CA LEU A 661 -21.00 -20.11 -19.48
C LEU A 661 -20.49 -21.52 -19.84
N GLY A 662 -20.80 -22.56 -19.05
CA GLY A 662 -20.40 -23.95 -19.34
C GLY A 662 -21.28 -24.67 -20.38
N ASP A 663 -22.56 -24.32 -20.47
CA ASP A 663 -23.60 -25.19 -21.06
C ASP A 663 -23.73 -25.12 -22.61
N LEU A 664 -22.93 -24.27 -23.28
CA LEU A 664 -23.06 -24.06 -24.73
C LEU A 664 -22.12 -24.95 -25.58
N LEU A 665 -21.21 -25.73 -24.96
CA LEU A 665 -20.16 -26.48 -25.68
C LEU A 665 -19.96 -27.92 -25.15
N GLY A 666 -20.85 -28.86 -25.49
CA GLY A 666 -20.46 -30.28 -25.44
C GLY A 666 -21.50 -31.41 -25.33
N ALA A 667 -22.81 -31.15 -25.32
CA ALA A 667 -23.82 -32.21 -25.09
C ALA A 667 -24.39 -32.83 -26.39
N GLY A 668 -23.57 -33.54 -27.16
CA GLY A 668 -23.98 -34.23 -28.40
C GLY A 668 -24.81 -35.51 -28.19
N GLY A 669 -25.98 -35.41 -27.55
CA GLY A 669 -26.90 -36.53 -27.29
C GLY A 669 -27.85 -36.84 -28.45
N PHE A 670 -28.15 -38.12 -28.67
CA PHE A 670 -29.16 -38.57 -29.65
C PHE A 670 -30.59 -38.43 -29.10
N ASP A 671 -31.49 -37.82 -29.87
CA ASP A 671 -32.69 -38.53 -30.38
C ASP A 671 -33.30 -37.81 -31.63
N SER A 672 -34.34 -38.39 -32.19
CA SER A 672 -34.99 -38.04 -33.47
C SER A 672 -36.29 -37.25 -33.30
N GLY A 673 -36.56 -36.27 -34.19
CA GLY A 673 -37.93 -35.75 -34.32
C GLY A 673 -38.15 -34.41 -35.05
N TYR A 674 -38.63 -34.49 -36.30
CA TYR A 674 -39.46 -33.47 -36.99
C TYR A 674 -38.80 -32.13 -37.41
N LEU A 675 -39.55 -31.36 -38.22
CA LEU A 675 -39.09 -30.25 -39.06
C LEU A 675 -40.07 -29.06 -39.05
N ALA A 676 -39.50 -27.89 -39.41
CA ALA A 676 -40.11 -26.73 -40.08
C ALA A 676 -40.79 -25.61 -39.26
N GLY A 677 -40.37 -24.37 -39.58
CA GLY A 677 -41.01 -23.10 -39.20
C GLY A 677 -40.41 -22.40 -37.96
N GLY A 678 -40.22 -21.07 -37.92
CA GLY A 678 -40.28 -20.10 -39.02
C GLY A 678 -40.53 -18.63 -38.59
N HIS A 679 -39.49 -17.79 -38.72
CA HIS A 679 -39.51 -16.31 -38.74
C HIS A 679 -39.83 -15.49 -37.46
N ASN A 680 -38.95 -14.53 -37.20
CA ASN A 680 -39.15 -13.10 -36.87
C ASN A 680 -40.49 -12.62 -36.26
N ALA A 681 -40.41 -11.87 -35.15
CA ALA A 681 -40.74 -10.42 -35.10
C ALA A 681 -40.49 -9.80 -33.70
N SER A 682 -40.36 -8.47 -33.65
CA SER A 682 -40.27 -7.64 -32.42
C SER A 682 -41.57 -6.84 -32.18
N GLY A 683 -41.86 -6.41 -30.94
CA GLY A 683 -43.18 -5.81 -30.60
C GLY A 683 -43.29 -5.05 -29.26
N PHE A 684 -42.74 -3.83 -29.24
CA PHE A 684 -42.86 -2.72 -28.28
C PHE A 684 -44.21 -2.50 -27.52
N PHE A 685 -44.15 -2.17 -26.21
CA PHE A 685 -45.06 -1.30 -25.38
C PHE A 685 -46.57 -1.70 -25.24
N ASN A 686 -47.27 -1.53 -24.10
CA ASN A 686 -47.47 -0.25 -23.39
C ASN A 686 -48.16 -0.35 -21.99
N ALA A 687 -48.20 0.80 -21.31
CA ALA A 687 -48.66 1.20 -19.97
C ALA A 687 -49.97 0.64 -19.28
N ALA A 688 -49.80 0.32 -17.99
CA ALA A 688 -50.57 0.83 -16.82
C ALA A 688 -52.09 0.47 -16.65
N PRO A 689 -52.81 1.01 -15.63
CA PRO A 689 -52.76 0.54 -14.24
C PRO A 689 -54.16 0.24 -13.63
N SER A 690 -54.23 -0.26 -12.39
CA SER A 690 -55.45 -0.22 -11.55
C SER A 690 -55.12 -0.30 -10.05
N GLU A 691 -55.75 0.57 -9.25
CA GLU A 691 -55.78 0.49 -7.78
C GLU A 691 -56.87 -0.47 -7.29
N LEU A 692 -56.79 -0.92 -6.03
CA LEU A 692 -57.95 -1.08 -5.15
C LEU A 692 -57.51 -1.08 -3.67
N HIS A 693 -58.46 -0.88 -2.75
CA HIS A 693 -58.22 -0.29 -1.43
C HIS A 693 -59.00 -1.00 -0.32
N HIS A 694 -58.34 -1.38 0.79
CA HIS A 694 -58.91 -1.74 2.12
C HIS A 694 -57.75 -1.79 3.13
N GLN A 695 -57.66 -0.94 4.16
CA GLN A 695 -58.41 -0.86 5.43
C GLN A 695 -57.70 -1.50 6.65
N ASP A 696 -56.88 -0.68 7.31
CA ASP A 696 -57.02 -0.26 8.73
C ASP A 696 -57.17 -1.33 9.85
N SER A 697 -56.19 -1.39 10.77
CA SER A 697 -56.34 -1.95 12.14
C SER A 697 -55.24 -1.51 13.13
N ARG A 698 -55.48 -0.37 13.79
CA ARG A 698 -55.07 0.03 15.16
C ARG A 698 -53.86 -0.61 15.87
N GLU A 699 -52.89 0.25 16.17
CA GLU A 699 -52.45 0.66 17.52
C GLU A 699 -52.47 -0.35 18.70
N GLY A 700 -51.30 -0.57 19.30
CA GLY A 700 -51.10 -0.11 20.69
C GLY A 700 -50.63 -1.11 21.75
N PHE A 701 -49.31 -1.16 22.00
CA PHE A 701 -48.78 -1.28 23.38
C PHE A 701 -47.38 -0.67 23.52
N LEU A 702 -47.09 -0.05 24.66
CA LEU A 702 -45.77 0.45 25.06
C LEU A 702 -45.53 0.06 26.53
N GLN A 703 -44.37 -0.50 26.86
CA GLN A 703 -43.61 -0.22 28.08
C GLN A 703 -42.17 -0.79 27.98
N PRO A 704 -41.20 -0.30 28.78
CA PRO A 704 -39.78 -0.39 28.45
C PRO A 704 -39.01 -1.51 29.17
N GLY A 705 -37.79 -1.78 28.71
CA GLY A 705 -36.78 -2.55 29.43
C GLY A 705 -35.38 -1.92 29.26
N ASP A 706 -34.66 -1.73 30.37
CA ASP A 706 -33.29 -1.20 30.36
C ASP A 706 -32.28 -2.18 29.76
N GLY A 707 -31.29 -1.66 29.02
CA GLY A 707 -30.23 -2.46 28.41
C GLY A 707 -29.19 -1.62 27.69
N ALA A 708 -28.24 -1.05 28.43
CA ALA A 708 -27.18 -0.22 27.84
C ALA A 708 -26.21 -1.07 26.98
N PRO A 709 -25.93 -0.70 25.72
CA PRO A 709 -24.98 -1.43 24.88
C PRO A 709 -23.54 -1.17 25.36
N ARG A 710 -22.84 -2.24 25.76
CA ARG A 710 -21.38 -2.19 25.95
C ARG A 710 -20.71 -2.19 24.59
N ALA A 711 -19.68 -1.36 24.41
CA ALA A 711 -18.94 -1.27 23.15
C ALA A 711 -18.31 -2.62 22.74
N LYS A 712 -18.42 -2.98 21.46
CA LYS A 712 -17.66 -4.10 20.86
C LYS A 712 -16.18 -3.68 20.77
N SER A 713 -15.26 -4.54 21.21
CA SER A 713 -13.81 -4.36 21.05
C SER A 713 -13.37 -4.70 19.63
N VAL A 714 -12.52 -3.85 19.03
CA VAL A 714 -12.16 -3.89 17.59
C VAL A 714 -10.97 -4.82 17.31
N PHE A 715 -10.90 -5.99 17.96
CA PHE A 715 -9.77 -6.92 17.80
C PHE A 715 -10.21 -8.39 17.88
N GLY A 716 -9.82 -9.16 16.85
CA GLY A 716 -9.68 -10.62 16.89
C GLY A 716 -10.91 -11.43 16.49
N ALA A 717 -11.01 -11.78 15.20
CA ALA A 717 -11.45 -13.13 14.84
C ALA A 717 -10.29 -14.10 15.14
N GLN A 718 -10.58 -15.33 15.56
CA GLN A 718 -9.53 -16.34 15.75
C GLN A 718 -9.33 -17.14 14.47
N SER A 719 -8.12 -17.08 13.89
CA SER A 719 -7.71 -18.06 12.87
C SER A 719 -7.84 -19.48 13.43
N LYS A 720 -8.31 -20.40 12.58
CA LYS A 720 -8.43 -21.82 12.92
C LYS A 720 -7.07 -22.53 12.98
N ALA A 721 -6.03 -21.95 12.39
CA ALA A 721 -4.64 -22.31 12.62
C ALA A 721 -3.99 -21.27 13.58
N PRO A 722 -3.53 -21.67 14.79
CA PRO A 722 -2.94 -20.72 15.73
C PRO A 722 -1.53 -20.31 15.31
N THR A 723 -1.42 -19.20 14.57
CA THR A 723 -0.13 -18.51 14.33
C THR A 723 0.45 -18.07 15.67
N ARG A 724 1.52 -18.76 16.11
CA ARG A 724 2.18 -18.48 17.38
C ARG A 724 3.02 -17.21 17.27
N ALA A 725 2.39 -16.07 17.51
CA ALA A 725 3.10 -14.83 17.82
C ALA A 725 4.12 -15.09 18.93
N ALA A 726 5.39 -14.77 18.67
CA ALA A 726 6.49 -14.99 19.61
C ALA A 726 6.38 -14.03 20.80
N GLN A 727 5.65 -14.43 21.85
CA GLN A 727 5.58 -13.70 23.10
C GLN A 727 6.98 -13.51 23.67
N GLY A 728 7.40 -12.25 23.83
CA GLY A 728 8.67 -11.91 24.48
C GLY A 728 8.72 -12.52 25.88
N ALA A 729 9.85 -13.15 26.21
CA ALA A 729 10.00 -13.98 27.40
C ALA A 729 9.99 -13.17 28.71
N GLY A 730 8.79 -12.85 29.21
CA GLY A 730 8.58 -12.39 30.57
C GLY A 730 8.75 -13.56 31.54
N ASP A 731 9.89 -13.63 32.23
CA ASP A 731 10.13 -14.63 33.27
C ASP A 731 9.31 -14.32 34.52
N TYR A 732 8.24 -15.09 34.74
CA TYR A 732 7.39 -15.03 35.93
C TYR A 732 7.90 -15.90 37.10
N GLY A 733 9.17 -16.31 37.11
CA GLY A 733 9.78 -17.09 38.18
C GLY A 733 9.31 -18.55 38.25
N LEU A 734 8.65 -19.02 37.20
CA LEU A 734 8.17 -20.39 37.03
C LEU A 734 8.97 -21.04 35.89
N GLY A 735 10.06 -21.71 36.25
CA GLY A 735 11.03 -22.27 35.32
C GLY A 735 10.45 -23.27 34.30
N PHE A 736 11.20 -23.53 33.24
CA PHE A 736 10.77 -24.34 32.10
C PHE A 736 10.21 -25.71 32.52
N LYS A 737 9.13 -26.11 31.84
CA LYS A 737 8.32 -27.30 32.13
C LYS A 737 9.14 -28.60 31.98
N GLY A 738 9.81 -28.99 33.07
CA GLY A 738 10.77 -30.10 33.10
C GLY A 738 11.87 -29.93 34.14
N ASP A 739 12.08 -28.72 34.68
CA ASP A 739 12.95 -28.53 35.85
C ASP A 739 12.37 -29.26 37.08
N ASN A 740 13.26 -29.87 37.86
CA ASN A 740 12.96 -30.75 38.98
C ASN A 740 13.62 -30.27 40.29
N MET A 741 14.18 -29.06 40.33
CA MET A 741 14.80 -28.47 41.53
C MET A 741 13.76 -27.86 42.50
N GLN A 742 12.98 -28.71 43.17
CA GLN A 742 12.26 -28.29 44.37
C GLN A 742 13.24 -28.14 45.57
N GLY A 743 13.22 -26.99 46.25
CA GLY A 743 13.54 -26.95 47.69
C GLY A 743 14.65 -26.01 48.21
N HIS A 744 15.17 -25.04 47.46
CA HIS A 744 16.16 -24.08 48.00
C HIS A 744 15.68 -22.61 47.98
N VAL A 745 14.92 -22.24 49.02
CA VAL A 745 14.62 -20.84 49.35
C VAL A 745 15.82 -20.21 50.05
N TYR A 746 16.55 -19.34 49.36
CA TYR A 746 17.52 -18.44 49.99
C TYR A 746 16.81 -17.15 50.41
N TYR A 747 16.61 -16.97 51.71
CA TYR A 747 16.39 -15.64 52.27
C TYR A 747 17.71 -14.88 52.25
N ASN A 748 17.79 -13.79 51.48
CA ASN A 748 18.69 -12.68 51.78
C ASN A 748 17.87 -11.50 52.32
N ASN A 749 18.39 -10.92 53.39
CA ASN A 749 17.82 -9.78 54.10
C ASN A 749 18.51 -8.48 53.64
N GLU A 750 18.18 -7.36 54.28
CA GLU A 750 18.94 -6.10 54.28
C GLU A 750 18.89 -5.23 53.01
N LEU A 751 17.93 -4.29 53.02
CA LEU A 751 18.24 -2.88 52.72
C LEU A 751 19.38 -2.44 53.65
N GLY A 752 20.47 -1.86 53.11
CA GLY A 752 21.71 -1.74 53.90
C GLY A 752 22.72 -0.63 53.59
N GLU A 753 22.73 0.00 52.40
CA GLU A 753 23.41 1.29 52.10
C GLU A 753 22.99 1.82 50.72
#